data_AF-A0AA92TR75-F1
#
_entry.id   AF-A0AA92TR75-F1
#
_cell.length_a   1.000
_cell.length_b   1.000
_cell.length_c   1.000
_cell.angle_alpha   90.00
_cell.angle_beta   90.00
_cell.angle_gamma   90.00
#
_symmetry.space_group_name_H-M   'P 1'
#
loop_
_entity.id
_entity.type
_entity.pdbx_description
1 polymer ?
#
loop_
_entity_poly.entity_id
_entity_poly.type
_entity_poly.pdbx_seq_one_letter_code
_entity_poly.pdbx_strand_id
1 'polypeptide(L)'
;MGGAWAQTQPSKGDGKVGNPYIITKAEELEWFRDQVNSGQYSICAKIADNVEVIDMSSVCHAADKSQNLEEKSWVPIGNRNIIKYRGTFDGNGKTITNLYINASQLKVGLFGYTYKGTIKNLTFEYANVTNTKDYTGILVGDIENSNLQNIKISNTCQIKGGKYTGGIAGELDGNAYNCVNYATVQGIKYVGGFFGWYSRKGNSITACANYGNVTASSEMAGGLVGYFSGGTIQDCANYGDVKGTNRVAGMAGFVSDGKVQNVFSYGNISVTNKIQNVGMVFGFSSYGATEGMVAYYSGAKLIVNGKEKEVKAFGNGTPSEDNATGFTKDQLKSGVVAYQLQQNASSEAKWGQNLANGGDIYPVIASEHKVYANNLTLNCKTNEVVTGSFTNNPTSSAINYQHGQTINHHVATNATCTEAATKEYWQCQDCQRTYSDSQLTVELTDVTNTDQPALGHHSNEDGYCDRCLHYVAVKPSEENGVYLIAKPCHLAWFRDYVNGTIVNDGEAAGTAHSSASAKLTADIDLKNYCHAAEDGKELLSWIPIGNYNNRWKGNIDGQAHTISNLYIKTAQNYVGLFGFTEGATIQDLIFDYAKVDNVNTTGTNTMYTGILAGYAYASTNSPAHIKGIKTTNNCTVIGQEDTGGIVGSAKINLENCENRSSVKGTRLVGGIAGSCTERNIRRCTNYGTVENDGSYIGGIIGYAYGTSIEDCANYGKITSTGWHAGGIAGKTLENSSIQNVFSYGDVTNTNEVLGIIIGYVEGTLTAKGIVTYNKEALLNNSSENIKIVGTGSLAFEDGKVEADVVKAFTKQQIKSGEVAYLLNGSTSGGELAWYQKLGTDAYPVLTATKGNTVYNGSFRYCDNTTSSYSNSSSDSELIHVASATLASPEHDADKHIYHMGCRNEGCTLHKYVADMAGNIEVTKDANNKFVATEDLTLADGEDFKDYEPFISKTISYSRNIPEGSTWGTLCLPFAIDQSKETGCKFYRLTGIDKDCITLESYEDGAEIPAGTPVLFKMNEGVKKLEISAQDADLVKEPVAGTNTDVNLVGSFTKIGGNGNQGLAENDYIIGKDKFWRVSDLDGGNRVGIKPMRAYIHPANEYLARAAMLSIGKGDGTTAIDNLNAISNDANAEYYDANGRRTNGLQKGLNIVKRGSKTYKIMVK
;
A
#
# COMPACT_ATOMS: atom_id res chain seq x y z
N MET A 1 52.99 -56.53 -11.79
CA MET A 1 53.65 -57.10 -10.60
C MET A 1 55.00 -56.43 -10.45
N GLY A 2 55.28 -55.85 -9.28
CA GLY A 2 56.55 -55.18 -8.94
C GLY A 2 56.46 -54.49 -7.58
N GLY A 3 56.67 -55.25 -6.50
CA GLY A 3 57.07 -54.76 -5.17
C GLY A 3 56.03 -54.02 -4.33
N ALA A 4 55.20 -54.75 -3.58
CA ALA A 4 54.62 -54.23 -2.35
C ALA A 4 55.75 -54.07 -1.31
N TRP A 5 56.44 -52.94 -1.31
CA TRP A 5 57.33 -52.57 -0.22
C TRP A 5 56.45 -52.19 0.98
N ALA A 6 56.62 -52.90 2.10
CA ALA A 6 55.91 -52.61 3.33
C ALA A 6 56.15 -51.15 3.72
N GLN A 7 55.11 -50.31 3.64
CA GLN A 7 55.18 -48.94 4.12
C GLN A 7 55.49 -48.97 5.63
N THR A 8 56.35 -48.05 6.08
CA THR A 8 56.80 -48.05 7.47
C THR A 8 55.72 -47.47 8.37
N GLN A 9 54.96 -48.33 9.03
CA GLN A 9 53.98 -47.92 10.04
C GLN A 9 54.69 -47.37 11.29
N PRO A 10 54.17 -46.31 11.93
CA PRO A 10 54.61 -45.86 13.25
C PRO A 10 54.65 -47.00 14.27
N SER A 11 55.75 -47.12 15.00
CA SER A 11 55.95 -48.20 16.00
C SER A 11 55.14 -48.02 17.29
N LYS A 12 54.51 -46.85 17.51
CA LYS A 12 53.73 -46.51 18.70
C LYS A 12 52.47 -45.71 18.34
N GLY A 13 51.45 -45.87 19.19
CA GLY A 13 50.12 -45.25 19.03
C GLY A 13 49.14 -46.11 18.23
N ASP A 14 47.84 -45.86 18.39
CA ASP A 14 46.77 -46.52 17.62
C ASP A 14 45.92 -45.52 16.81
N GLY A 15 46.34 -44.26 16.76
CA GLY A 15 45.68 -43.21 16.00
C GLY A 15 44.43 -42.63 16.67
N LYS A 16 44.11 -42.99 17.91
CA LYS A 16 43.01 -42.36 18.66
C LYS A 16 43.45 -41.03 19.27
N VAL A 17 42.49 -40.17 19.62
CA VAL A 17 42.75 -38.85 20.24
C VAL A 17 43.62 -38.95 21.50
N GLY A 18 43.37 -39.94 22.37
CA GLY A 18 44.16 -40.18 23.58
C GLY A 18 45.45 -40.97 23.37
N ASN A 19 45.68 -41.50 22.17
CA ASN A 19 46.84 -42.34 21.84
C ASN A 19 47.21 -42.21 20.35
N PRO A 20 47.65 -41.00 19.93
CA PRO A 20 47.94 -40.70 18.53
C PRO A 20 49.12 -41.53 18.01
N TYR A 21 49.19 -41.74 16.69
CA TYR A 21 50.37 -42.31 16.06
C TYR A 21 51.60 -41.41 16.28
N ILE A 22 52.71 -42.01 16.67
CA ILE A 22 53.95 -41.27 16.98
C ILE A 22 54.87 -41.29 15.75
N ILE A 23 54.99 -40.14 15.09
CA ILE A 23 55.78 -39.97 13.87
C ILE A 23 57.23 -39.61 14.22
N THR A 24 58.17 -40.39 13.69
CA THR A 24 59.62 -40.21 13.92
C THR A 24 60.41 -39.88 12.66
N LYS A 25 59.85 -40.13 11.47
CA LYS A 25 60.50 -39.92 10.16
C LYS A 25 59.48 -39.75 9.03
N ALA A 26 59.93 -39.33 7.86
CA ALA A 26 59.04 -38.99 6.75
C ALA A 26 58.28 -40.20 6.16
N GLU A 27 58.86 -41.40 6.17
CA GLU A 27 58.18 -42.61 5.68
C GLU A 27 56.97 -42.99 6.55
N GLU A 28 57.02 -42.67 7.85
CA GLU A 28 55.90 -42.87 8.76
C GLU A 28 54.78 -41.84 8.54
N LEU A 29 55.15 -40.61 8.18
CA LEU A 29 54.21 -39.59 7.75
C LEU A 29 53.57 -39.92 6.39
N GLU A 30 54.34 -40.53 5.49
CA GLU A 30 53.86 -41.08 4.22
C GLU A 30 52.83 -42.20 4.44
N TRP A 31 53.12 -43.13 5.36
CA TRP A 31 52.15 -44.16 5.76
C TRP A 31 50.88 -43.54 6.34
N PHE A 32 51.01 -42.54 7.23
CA PHE A 32 49.88 -41.86 7.85
C PHE A 32 48.97 -41.20 6.79
N ARG A 33 49.58 -40.51 5.81
CA ARG A 33 48.87 -39.95 4.65
C ARG A 33 48.03 -41.01 3.95
N ASP A 34 48.60 -42.18 3.68
CA ASP A 34 47.94 -43.22 2.91
C ASP A 34 46.82 -43.90 3.71
N GLN A 35 46.92 -43.97 5.04
CA GLN A 35 45.80 -44.38 5.89
C GLN A 35 44.63 -43.39 5.85
N VAL A 36 44.90 -42.08 5.95
CA VAL A 36 43.85 -41.06 5.83
C VAL A 36 43.21 -41.12 4.44
N ASN A 37 44.03 -41.21 3.40
CA ASN A 37 43.57 -41.22 2.01
C ASN A 37 42.85 -42.52 1.60
N SER A 38 42.99 -43.60 2.37
CA SER A 38 42.26 -44.87 2.16
C SER A 38 40.95 -44.98 2.95
N GLY A 39 40.63 -44.00 3.81
CA GLY A 39 39.34 -43.96 4.51
C GLY A 39 39.40 -43.66 6.01
N GLN A 40 40.60 -43.66 6.61
CA GLN A 40 40.74 -43.43 8.06
C GLN A 40 40.80 -41.93 8.37
N TYR A 41 39.70 -41.21 8.19
CA TYR A 41 39.71 -39.75 8.20
C TYR A 41 40.01 -39.10 9.56
N SER A 42 39.78 -39.80 10.66
CA SER A 42 39.84 -39.24 12.02
C SER A 42 41.06 -39.69 12.84
N ILE A 43 42.00 -40.41 12.25
CA ILE A 43 43.21 -40.83 12.97
C ILE A 43 44.05 -39.62 13.36
N CYS A 44 44.67 -39.67 14.53
CA CYS A 44 45.48 -38.60 15.08
C CYS A 44 46.97 -38.97 15.05
N ALA A 45 47.83 -37.98 14.90
CA ALA A 45 49.28 -38.15 14.92
C ALA A 45 49.98 -37.06 15.73
N LYS A 46 51.13 -37.41 16.31
CA LYS A 46 52.03 -36.50 17.03
C LYS A 46 53.48 -36.76 16.60
N ILE A 47 54.28 -35.72 16.36
CA ILE A 47 55.74 -35.89 16.17
C ILE A 47 56.39 -36.23 17.51
N ALA A 48 57.26 -37.24 17.51
CA ALA A 48 57.89 -37.76 18.72
C ALA A 48 58.70 -36.70 19.48
N ASP A 49 58.73 -36.80 20.81
CA ASP A 49 59.43 -35.83 21.67
C ASP A 49 60.95 -35.79 21.41
N ASN A 50 61.54 -36.92 21.00
CA ASN A 50 62.96 -37.09 20.71
C ASN A 50 63.34 -36.75 19.26
N VAL A 51 62.42 -36.22 18.46
CA VAL A 51 62.66 -35.83 17.06
C VAL A 51 62.55 -34.33 16.93
N GLU A 52 63.60 -33.68 16.44
CA GLU A 52 63.60 -32.23 16.18
C GLU A 52 63.09 -31.89 14.78
N VAL A 53 63.44 -32.74 13.80
CA VAL A 53 63.18 -32.48 12.38
C VAL A 53 62.68 -33.75 11.69
N ILE A 54 61.60 -33.63 10.91
CA ILE A 54 61.17 -34.59 9.92
C ILE A 54 61.62 -34.10 8.54
N ASP A 55 62.63 -34.74 7.96
CA ASP A 55 63.11 -34.43 6.62
C ASP A 55 62.33 -35.17 5.55
N MET A 56 61.61 -34.43 4.70
CA MET A 56 60.74 -34.98 3.66
C MET A 56 61.48 -35.42 2.40
N SER A 57 62.80 -35.22 2.33
CA SER A 57 63.61 -35.50 1.12
C SER A 57 63.54 -36.95 0.63
N SER A 58 63.26 -37.92 1.50
CA SER A 58 63.08 -39.33 1.11
C SER A 58 61.72 -39.64 0.48
N VAL A 59 60.71 -38.80 0.70
CA VAL A 59 59.32 -39.02 0.26
C VAL A 59 58.85 -38.01 -0.78
N CYS A 60 59.50 -36.85 -0.89
CA CYS A 60 59.30 -35.87 -1.95
C CYS A 60 60.54 -35.02 -2.18
N HIS A 61 60.86 -34.73 -3.44
CA HIS A 61 61.99 -33.90 -3.85
C HIS A 61 61.82 -33.44 -5.31
N ALA A 62 62.49 -32.34 -5.66
CA ALA A 62 62.64 -31.94 -7.05
C ALA A 62 63.50 -32.96 -7.82
N ALA A 63 63.46 -32.90 -9.15
CA ALA A 63 64.39 -33.67 -9.98
C ALA A 63 65.83 -33.17 -9.77
N ASP A 64 66.76 -34.10 -9.53
CA ASP A 64 68.20 -33.82 -9.44
C ASP A 64 68.97 -34.74 -10.40
N LYS A 65 69.38 -34.15 -11.53
CA LYS A 65 70.15 -34.86 -12.57
C LYS A 65 71.54 -35.29 -12.09
N SER A 66 72.13 -34.63 -11.08
CA SER A 66 73.45 -34.97 -10.54
C SER A 66 73.43 -36.22 -9.66
N GLN A 67 72.28 -36.50 -9.04
CA GLN A 67 72.03 -37.69 -8.21
C GLN A 67 71.19 -38.76 -8.93
N ASN A 68 70.84 -38.53 -10.20
CA ASN A 68 69.94 -39.37 -11.00
C ASN A 68 68.56 -39.60 -10.33
N LEU A 69 68.02 -38.56 -9.71
CA LEU A 69 66.71 -38.56 -9.04
C LEU A 69 65.65 -37.89 -9.92
N GLU A 70 64.57 -38.62 -10.23
CA GLU A 70 63.38 -38.05 -10.89
C GLU A 70 62.55 -37.21 -9.91
N GLU A 71 61.71 -36.30 -10.40
CA GLU A 71 60.85 -35.50 -9.54
C GLU A 71 59.83 -36.38 -8.80
N LYS A 72 59.73 -36.22 -7.46
CA LYS A 72 58.70 -36.84 -6.64
C LYS A 72 57.96 -35.77 -5.85
N SER A 73 56.73 -35.46 -6.25
CA SER A 73 55.88 -34.46 -5.59
C SER A 73 55.06 -35.08 -4.45
N TRP A 74 54.94 -34.37 -3.32
CA TRP A 74 54.11 -34.84 -2.20
C TRP A 74 52.62 -34.86 -2.55
N VAL A 75 51.95 -35.96 -2.20
CA VAL A 75 50.49 -36.08 -2.30
C VAL A 75 49.87 -35.59 -0.98
N PRO A 76 48.90 -34.67 -1.00
CA PRO A 76 48.33 -34.14 0.23
C PRO A 76 47.61 -35.20 1.10
N ILE A 77 47.60 -35.00 2.41
CA ILE A 77 46.76 -35.73 3.37
C ILE A 77 45.32 -35.19 3.27
N GLY A 78 44.34 -36.03 2.95
CA GLY A 78 42.97 -35.56 2.69
C GLY A 78 42.85 -34.88 1.33
N ASN A 79 43.16 -35.60 0.26
CA ASN A 79 43.37 -35.03 -1.09
C ASN A 79 42.12 -34.86 -1.97
N ARG A 80 40.90 -35.10 -1.46
CA ARG A 80 39.65 -35.03 -2.26
C ARG A 80 38.50 -34.48 -1.42
N ASN A 81 37.47 -33.94 -2.07
CA ASN A 81 36.27 -33.44 -1.38
C ASN A 81 35.58 -34.49 -0.49
N ILE A 82 35.67 -35.77 -0.84
CA ILE A 82 35.13 -36.89 -0.05
C ILE A 82 36.11 -37.40 1.03
N ILE A 83 37.41 -37.10 0.89
CA ILE A 83 38.48 -37.52 1.81
C ILE A 83 38.96 -36.27 2.54
N LYS A 84 38.24 -35.89 3.59
CA LYS A 84 38.59 -34.74 4.44
C LYS A 84 39.22 -35.24 5.73
N TYR A 85 40.39 -34.72 6.10
CA TYR A 85 41.03 -35.06 7.37
C TYR A 85 40.29 -34.43 8.56
N ARG A 86 39.99 -35.21 9.58
CA ARG A 86 39.16 -34.83 10.75
C ARG A 86 39.85 -35.07 12.09
N GLY A 87 41.10 -35.55 12.07
CA GLY A 87 41.87 -35.86 13.27
C GLY A 87 42.61 -34.66 13.84
N THR A 88 43.41 -34.92 14.88
CA THR A 88 44.39 -33.96 15.43
C THR A 88 45.79 -34.32 14.96
N PHE A 89 46.48 -33.37 14.33
CA PHE A 89 47.91 -33.48 14.02
C PHE A 89 48.70 -32.50 14.89
N ASP A 90 49.50 -33.03 15.81
CA ASP A 90 50.33 -32.25 16.73
C ASP A 90 51.80 -32.35 16.32
N GLY A 91 52.35 -31.28 15.73
CA GLY A 91 53.75 -31.20 15.38
C GLY A 91 54.69 -31.15 16.59
N ASN A 92 54.17 -31.02 17.82
CA ASN A 92 54.94 -31.04 19.06
C ASN A 92 56.07 -30.00 19.13
N GLY A 93 55.91 -28.88 18.43
CA GLY A 93 56.87 -27.79 18.33
C GLY A 93 58.04 -28.09 17.39
N LYS A 94 57.97 -29.18 16.62
CA LYS A 94 59.05 -29.69 15.77
C LYS A 94 58.97 -29.15 14.35
N THR A 95 60.02 -29.40 13.57
CA THR A 95 60.15 -28.90 12.20
C THR A 95 59.87 -29.99 11.17
N ILE A 96 59.13 -29.66 10.11
CA ILE A 96 59.11 -30.39 8.85
C ILE A 96 59.98 -29.63 7.86
N THR A 97 61.00 -30.28 7.31
CA THR A 97 61.90 -29.68 6.33
C THR A 97 61.80 -30.32 4.95
N ASN A 98 62.19 -29.58 3.92
CA ASN A 98 62.29 -30.04 2.53
C ASN A 98 60.98 -30.60 1.93
N LEU A 99 59.82 -30.15 2.41
CA LEU A 99 58.54 -30.50 1.79
C LEU A 99 58.51 -29.95 0.36
N TYR A 100 58.42 -30.84 -0.62
CA TYR A 100 58.35 -30.47 -2.03
C TYR A 100 56.99 -30.81 -2.63
N ILE A 101 56.30 -29.80 -3.13
CA ILE A 101 55.05 -29.97 -3.89
C ILE A 101 55.16 -29.19 -5.21
N ASN A 102 55.04 -29.90 -6.32
CA ASN A 102 54.81 -29.35 -7.64
C ASN A 102 53.53 -29.97 -8.21
N ALA A 103 52.47 -29.18 -8.36
CA ALA A 103 51.13 -29.70 -8.63
C ALA A 103 50.29 -28.83 -9.58
N SER A 104 49.25 -29.46 -10.15
CA SER A 104 48.19 -28.81 -10.93
C SER A 104 46.84 -29.37 -10.51
N GLN A 105 46.52 -29.22 -9.22
CA GLN A 105 45.28 -29.76 -8.63
C GLN A 105 44.68 -28.81 -7.59
N LEU A 106 43.40 -28.99 -7.32
CA LEU A 106 42.73 -28.25 -6.25
C LEU A 106 43.26 -28.71 -4.89
N LYS A 107 43.36 -27.79 -3.93
CA LYS A 107 43.58 -28.08 -2.51
C LYS A 107 44.94 -28.73 -2.22
N VAL A 108 45.96 -27.89 -2.20
CA VAL A 108 47.37 -28.31 -2.09
C VAL A 108 48.02 -27.77 -0.83
N GLY A 109 48.74 -28.66 -0.15
CA GLY A 109 49.57 -28.43 1.04
C GLY A 109 50.06 -29.77 1.58
N LEU A 110 50.68 -29.79 2.77
CA LEU A 110 50.92 -31.04 3.50
C LEU A 110 49.60 -31.82 3.66
N PHE A 111 48.53 -31.09 3.99
CA PHE A 111 47.14 -31.52 3.93
C PHE A 111 46.43 -30.87 2.73
N GLY A 112 45.51 -31.61 2.12
CA GLY A 112 44.67 -31.09 1.03
C GLY A 112 43.46 -30.39 1.60
N TYR A 113 42.64 -31.15 2.34
CA TYR A 113 41.37 -30.69 2.88
C TYR A 113 41.13 -31.21 4.30
N THR A 114 40.82 -30.30 5.22
CA THR A 114 40.47 -30.65 6.62
C THR A 114 39.01 -30.29 6.95
N TYR A 115 38.39 -31.05 7.83
CA TYR A 115 37.03 -30.83 8.32
C TYR A 115 36.88 -31.18 9.80
N LYS A 116 36.49 -30.22 10.65
CA LYS A 116 36.39 -30.43 12.11
C LYS A 116 37.66 -31.00 12.75
N GLY A 117 38.83 -30.71 12.17
CA GLY A 117 40.13 -31.16 12.64
C GLY A 117 40.88 -30.11 13.45
N THR A 118 42.09 -30.46 13.90
CA THR A 118 43.02 -29.50 14.52
C THR A 118 44.44 -29.82 14.07
N ILE A 119 45.17 -28.80 13.62
CA ILE A 119 46.60 -28.93 13.30
C ILE A 119 47.37 -27.88 14.10
N LYS A 120 48.39 -28.32 14.85
CA LYS A 120 49.10 -27.43 15.77
C LYS A 120 50.59 -27.70 15.93
N ASN A 121 51.30 -26.71 16.46
CA ASN A 121 52.68 -26.79 16.97
C ASN A 121 53.69 -27.26 15.92
N LEU A 122 53.77 -26.57 14.78
CA LEU A 122 54.57 -27.05 13.65
C LEU A 122 55.36 -25.92 12.99
N THR A 123 56.64 -26.19 12.70
CA THR A 123 57.50 -25.28 11.93
C THR A 123 57.80 -25.89 10.55
N PHE A 124 57.84 -25.05 9.51
CA PHE A 124 58.31 -25.45 8.18
C PHE A 124 59.62 -24.75 7.81
N GLU A 125 60.56 -25.54 7.28
CA GLU A 125 61.84 -25.08 6.71
C GLU A 125 62.07 -25.68 5.32
N TYR A 126 62.72 -24.93 4.43
CA TYR A 126 63.11 -25.34 3.08
C TYR A 126 61.99 -25.97 2.23
N ALA A 127 60.73 -25.69 2.57
CA ALA A 127 59.58 -26.19 1.82
C ALA A 127 59.34 -25.37 0.56
N ASN A 128 59.06 -26.03 -0.55
CA ASN A 128 58.76 -25.42 -1.83
C ASN A 128 57.43 -25.94 -2.36
N VAL A 129 56.42 -25.07 -2.40
CA VAL A 129 55.06 -25.40 -2.82
C VAL A 129 54.70 -24.58 -4.05
N THR A 130 54.61 -25.27 -5.19
CA THR A 130 54.13 -24.73 -6.45
C THR A 130 52.84 -25.41 -6.87
N ASN A 131 51.78 -24.64 -7.08
CA ASN A 131 50.51 -25.12 -7.61
C ASN A 131 49.94 -24.14 -8.63
N THR A 132 49.38 -24.64 -9.72
CA THR A 132 48.78 -23.82 -10.78
C THR A 132 47.25 -23.68 -10.67
N LYS A 133 46.62 -24.46 -9.78
CA LYS A 133 45.17 -24.48 -9.53
C LYS A 133 44.82 -23.79 -8.21
N ASP A 134 43.55 -23.88 -7.83
CA ASP A 134 42.96 -23.14 -6.71
C ASP A 134 43.24 -23.82 -5.35
N TYR A 135 43.26 -23.01 -4.29
CA TYR A 135 43.44 -23.42 -2.89
C TYR A 135 44.83 -23.98 -2.60
N THR A 136 45.77 -23.09 -2.31
CA THR A 136 47.18 -23.44 -2.05
C THR A 136 47.65 -22.84 -0.74
N GLY A 137 48.23 -23.67 0.13
CA GLY A 137 49.03 -23.24 1.26
C GLY A 137 50.09 -24.30 1.58
N ILE A 138 51.10 -23.95 2.39
CA ILE A 138 52.13 -24.93 2.76
C ILE A 138 51.54 -26.05 3.63
N LEU A 139 50.61 -25.69 4.52
CA LEU A 139 50.05 -26.61 5.50
C LEU A 139 48.78 -27.24 4.98
N VAL A 140 47.81 -26.44 4.52
CA VAL A 140 46.51 -26.94 4.05
C VAL A 140 46.06 -26.25 2.76
N GLY A 141 45.45 -26.98 1.84
CA GLY A 141 44.75 -26.35 0.72
C GLY A 141 43.48 -25.62 1.17
N ASP A 142 42.56 -26.34 1.77
CA ASP A 142 41.23 -25.88 2.19
C ASP A 142 40.90 -26.40 3.60
N ILE A 143 40.25 -25.57 4.42
CA ILE A 143 39.91 -25.87 5.81
C ILE A 143 38.45 -25.53 6.04
N GLU A 144 37.66 -26.52 6.50
CA GLU A 144 36.26 -26.34 6.87
C GLU A 144 36.04 -26.63 8.36
N ASN A 145 35.61 -25.63 9.13
CA ASN A 145 35.37 -25.71 10.57
C ASN A 145 36.53 -26.37 11.36
N SER A 146 37.79 -26.05 11.05
CA SER A 146 38.97 -26.62 11.74
C SER A 146 39.89 -25.53 12.26
N ASN A 147 40.71 -25.85 13.26
CA ASN A 147 41.56 -24.86 13.93
C ASN A 147 43.05 -25.07 13.63
N LEU A 148 43.77 -23.95 13.50
CA LEU A 148 45.22 -23.88 13.37
C LEU A 148 45.83 -23.19 14.59
N GLN A 149 46.91 -23.75 15.14
CA GLN A 149 47.55 -23.20 16.32
C GLN A 149 49.08 -23.31 16.26
N ASN A 150 49.82 -22.26 16.60
CA ASN A 150 51.28 -22.31 16.74
C ASN A 150 51.97 -22.84 15.46
N ILE A 151 51.61 -22.27 14.31
CA ILE A 151 52.18 -22.63 13.01
C ILE A 151 53.22 -21.59 12.59
N LYS A 152 54.45 -22.02 12.30
CA LYS A 152 55.54 -21.16 11.86
C LYS A 152 56.04 -21.57 10.48
N ILE A 153 56.09 -20.62 9.55
CA ILE A 153 56.71 -20.81 8.23
C ILE A 153 57.97 -19.95 8.18
N SER A 154 59.14 -20.56 8.02
CA SER A 154 60.42 -19.85 7.97
C SER A 154 60.61 -19.12 6.63
N ASN A 155 61.59 -18.20 6.59
CA ASN A 155 61.96 -17.45 5.38
C ASN A 155 62.64 -18.31 4.31
N THR A 156 62.99 -19.56 4.63
CA THR A 156 63.57 -20.52 3.68
C THR A 156 62.51 -21.20 2.82
N CYS A 157 61.23 -21.06 3.17
CA CYS A 157 60.13 -21.61 2.39
C CYS A 157 59.71 -20.69 1.24
N GLN A 158 59.11 -21.27 0.20
CA GLN A 158 58.53 -20.55 -0.93
C GLN A 158 57.16 -21.12 -1.31
N ILE A 159 56.19 -20.23 -1.51
CA ILE A 159 54.83 -20.60 -1.93
C ILE A 159 54.48 -19.86 -3.21
N LYS A 160 54.10 -20.61 -4.25
CA LYS A 160 53.60 -20.11 -5.53
C LYS A 160 52.32 -20.84 -5.93
N GLY A 161 51.17 -20.21 -5.73
CA GLY A 161 49.85 -20.82 -5.97
C GLY A 161 49.07 -20.20 -7.14
N GLY A 162 47.89 -20.79 -7.42
CA GLY A 162 46.89 -20.26 -8.34
C GLY A 162 45.96 -19.23 -7.66
N LYS A 163 44.65 -19.48 -7.68
CA LYS A 163 43.68 -18.66 -6.92
C LYS A 163 43.57 -19.16 -5.48
N TYR A 164 43.22 -18.28 -4.55
CA TYR A 164 43.13 -18.60 -3.12
C TYR A 164 44.46 -19.17 -2.61
N THR A 165 45.47 -18.31 -2.58
CA THR A 165 46.83 -18.69 -2.14
C THR A 165 47.14 -18.02 -0.82
N GLY A 166 47.47 -18.81 0.19
CA GLY A 166 47.99 -18.31 1.45
C GLY A 166 49.34 -18.93 1.78
N GLY A 167 50.11 -18.31 2.66
CA GLY A 167 51.32 -18.95 3.18
C GLY A 167 50.99 -20.22 3.94
N ILE A 168 49.97 -20.18 4.81
CA ILE A 168 49.55 -21.32 5.63
C ILE A 168 48.49 -22.15 4.93
N ALA A 169 47.39 -21.52 4.51
CA ALA A 169 46.30 -22.21 3.83
C ALA A 169 45.69 -21.42 2.66
N GLY A 170 45.11 -22.11 1.68
CA GLY A 170 44.41 -21.46 0.58
C GLY A 170 43.11 -20.79 1.05
N GLU A 171 42.26 -21.55 1.75
CA GLU A 171 41.07 -21.06 2.44
C GLU A 171 41.08 -21.51 3.91
N LEU A 172 40.58 -20.64 4.79
CA LEU A 172 40.29 -20.96 6.18
C LEU A 172 38.85 -20.59 6.57
N ASP A 173 38.05 -21.62 6.84
CA ASP A 173 36.83 -21.56 7.65
C ASP A 173 37.16 -22.15 9.04
N GLY A 174 37.58 -21.30 9.97
CA GLY A 174 37.92 -21.68 11.34
C GLY A 174 38.87 -20.70 12.02
N ASN A 175 39.42 -21.07 13.18
CA ASN A 175 40.28 -20.18 13.95
C ASN A 175 41.77 -20.41 13.65
N ALA A 176 42.54 -19.32 13.62
CA ALA A 176 43.99 -19.36 13.53
C ALA A 176 44.61 -18.59 14.70
N TYR A 177 45.47 -19.26 15.46
CA TYR A 177 46.07 -18.69 16.66
C TYR A 177 47.60 -18.81 16.66
N ASN A 178 48.29 -17.71 16.98
CA ASN A 178 49.74 -17.66 17.17
C ASN A 178 50.51 -18.24 15.97
N CYS A 179 50.13 -17.80 14.77
CA CYS A 179 50.74 -18.25 13.53
C CYS A 179 51.65 -17.17 12.94
N VAL A 180 52.80 -17.58 12.38
CA VAL A 180 53.79 -16.66 11.82
C VAL A 180 54.27 -17.12 10.44
N ASN A 181 54.32 -16.20 9.49
CA ASN A 181 54.82 -16.45 8.14
C ASN A 181 56.00 -15.53 7.82
N TYR A 182 57.18 -16.10 7.56
CA TYR A 182 58.35 -15.39 7.05
C TYR A 182 58.58 -15.64 5.55
N ALA A 183 57.84 -16.56 4.94
CA ALA A 183 58.03 -16.96 3.55
C ALA A 183 57.37 -16.01 2.56
N THR A 184 57.97 -15.88 1.38
CA THR A 184 57.34 -15.15 0.28
C THR A 184 56.17 -15.95 -0.29
N VAL A 185 55.01 -15.31 -0.44
CA VAL A 185 53.77 -15.89 -0.96
C VAL A 185 53.40 -15.23 -2.29
N GLN A 186 53.33 -16.02 -3.36
CA GLN A 186 52.97 -15.55 -4.69
C GLN A 186 51.75 -16.30 -5.20
N GLY A 187 50.77 -15.58 -5.76
CA GLY A 187 49.59 -16.20 -6.34
C GLY A 187 48.96 -15.37 -7.45
N ILE A 188 47.84 -15.86 -8.00
CA ILE A 188 47.12 -15.19 -9.08
C ILE A 188 46.06 -14.23 -8.50
N LYS A 189 45.10 -14.78 -7.75
CA LYS A 189 43.90 -14.08 -7.26
C LYS A 189 43.64 -14.45 -5.81
N TYR A 190 43.29 -13.48 -4.96
CA TYR A 190 43.06 -13.67 -3.53
C TYR A 190 44.30 -14.28 -2.85
N VAL A 191 45.31 -13.44 -2.64
CA VAL A 191 46.58 -13.87 -2.07
C VAL A 191 46.76 -13.26 -0.69
N GLY A 192 47.01 -14.09 0.33
CA GLY A 192 47.29 -13.65 1.69
C GLY A 192 48.64 -14.16 2.19
N GLY A 193 49.26 -13.46 3.14
CA GLY A 193 50.42 -14.02 3.85
C GLY A 193 50.06 -15.27 4.65
N PHE A 194 48.81 -15.39 5.12
CA PHE A 194 48.28 -16.60 5.74
C PHE A 194 47.25 -17.32 4.89
N PHE A 195 46.22 -16.58 4.45
CA PHE A 195 45.03 -17.16 3.82
C PHE A 195 44.66 -16.43 2.53
N GLY A 196 44.43 -17.17 1.46
CA GLY A 196 43.86 -16.57 0.25
C GLY A 196 42.43 -16.07 0.50
N TRP A 197 41.63 -16.91 1.18
CA TRP A 197 40.26 -16.63 1.58
C TRP A 197 40.02 -16.98 3.04
N TYR A 198 39.22 -16.19 3.74
CA TYR A 198 38.81 -16.47 5.12
C TYR A 198 37.29 -16.34 5.25
N SER A 199 36.63 -17.38 5.78
CA SER A 199 35.18 -17.54 5.77
C SER A 199 34.55 -17.76 7.16
N ARG A 200 33.27 -17.33 7.25
CA ARG A 200 32.34 -17.32 8.41
C ARG A 200 32.52 -16.21 9.46
N LYS A 201 31.38 -15.68 9.89
CA LYS A 201 31.24 -14.82 11.06
C LYS A 201 31.41 -15.65 12.34
N GLY A 202 32.07 -15.10 13.34
CA GLY A 202 32.31 -15.74 14.65
C GLY A 202 33.68 -16.42 14.81
N ASN A 203 34.43 -16.62 13.72
CA ASN A 203 35.81 -17.11 13.78
C ASN A 203 36.82 -15.95 13.95
N SER A 204 38.02 -16.24 14.45
CA SER A 204 39.11 -15.26 14.59
C SER A 204 40.47 -15.71 14.03
N ILE A 205 41.24 -14.70 13.59
CA ILE A 205 42.69 -14.78 13.40
C ILE A 205 43.30 -13.96 14.53
N THR A 206 43.99 -14.62 15.46
CA THR A 206 44.45 -13.99 16.71
C THR A 206 45.94 -14.20 16.95
N ALA A 207 46.65 -13.15 17.37
CA ALA A 207 48.07 -13.18 17.72
C ALA A 207 49.00 -13.64 16.59
N CYS A 208 48.70 -13.28 15.34
CA CYS A 208 49.44 -13.78 14.18
C CYS A 208 50.25 -12.68 13.46
N ALA A 209 51.42 -13.01 12.88
CA ALA A 209 52.27 -12.08 12.15
C ALA A 209 52.76 -12.56 10.77
N ASN A 210 52.65 -11.70 9.75
CA ASN A 210 53.26 -11.90 8.44
C ASN A 210 54.50 -11.00 8.26
N TYR A 211 55.66 -11.61 8.03
CA TYR A 211 56.92 -10.95 7.66
C TYR A 211 57.27 -11.14 6.18
N GLY A 212 56.71 -12.18 5.56
CA GLY A 212 56.99 -12.51 4.17
C GLY A 212 56.30 -11.58 3.17
N ASN A 213 56.94 -11.36 2.02
CA ASN A 213 56.35 -10.55 0.95
C ASN A 213 55.18 -11.29 0.30
N VAL A 214 54.10 -10.57 0.01
CA VAL A 214 52.88 -11.12 -0.61
C VAL A 214 52.68 -10.51 -1.98
N THR A 215 52.47 -11.33 -3.01
CA THR A 215 52.26 -10.85 -4.38
C THR A 215 51.10 -11.55 -5.09
N ALA A 216 50.08 -10.80 -5.49
CA ALA A 216 49.04 -11.23 -6.42
C ALA A 216 49.29 -10.69 -7.83
N SER A 217 49.25 -11.55 -8.84
CA SER A 217 49.49 -11.14 -10.23
C SER A 217 48.26 -10.60 -10.95
N SER A 218 47.03 -10.84 -10.47
CA SER A 218 45.80 -10.45 -11.19
C SER A 218 44.75 -9.67 -10.42
N GLU A 219 44.65 -9.76 -9.08
CA GLU A 219 43.63 -9.00 -8.32
C GLU A 219 44.07 -8.64 -6.88
N MET A 220 43.45 -9.27 -5.87
CA MET A 220 43.52 -8.87 -4.46
C MET A 220 44.69 -9.50 -3.73
N ALA A 221 45.36 -8.69 -2.90
CA ALA A 221 46.40 -9.15 -1.99
C ALA A 221 46.25 -8.52 -0.61
N GLY A 222 46.34 -9.33 0.44
CA GLY A 222 46.42 -8.88 1.82
C GLY A 222 47.68 -9.40 2.49
N GLY A 223 48.28 -8.65 3.39
CA GLY A 223 49.42 -9.15 4.16
C GLY A 223 49.04 -10.35 5.05
N LEU A 224 47.79 -10.43 5.52
CA LEU A 224 47.27 -11.64 6.17
C LEU A 224 46.29 -12.40 5.26
N VAL A 225 45.25 -11.71 4.77
CA VAL A 225 44.13 -12.34 4.06
C VAL A 225 43.86 -11.68 2.71
N GLY A 226 43.79 -12.45 1.62
CA GLY A 226 43.42 -11.91 0.31
C GLY A 226 41.97 -11.38 0.29
N TYR A 227 41.02 -12.27 0.60
CA TYR A 227 39.59 -11.98 0.72
C TYR A 227 39.06 -12.38 2.10
N PHE A 228 38.58 -11.39 2.86
CA PHE A 228 38.06 -11.56 4.21
C PHE A 228 36.52 -11.45 4.18
N SER A 229 35.83 -12.58 4.31
CA SER A 229 34.37 -12.63 4.18
C SER A 229 33.62 -12.29 5.48
N GLY A 230 34.24 -12.49 6.63
CA GLY A 230 33.59 -12.48 7.94
C GLY A 230 34.60 -12.79 9.06
N GLY A 231 34.28 -12.41 10.30
CA GLY A 231 35.07 -12.77 11.49
C GLY A 231 35.88 -11.61 12.09
N THR A 232 36.91 -11.94 12.86
CA THR A 232 37.77 -10.97 13.56
C THR A 232 39.25 -11.20 13.24
N ILE A 233 39.97 -10.16 12.82
CA ILE A 233 41.44 -10.13 12.80
C ILE A 233 41.89 -9.37 14.05
N GLN A 234 42.47 -10.05 15.03
CA GLN A 234 42.81 -9.49 16.33
C GLN A 234 44.29 -9.68 16.69
N ASP A 235 44.93 -8.65 17.25
CA ASP A 235 46.32 -8.73 17.73
C ASP A 235 47.28 -9.25 16.66
N CYS A 236 47.14 -8.70 15.45
CA CYS A 236 47.80 -9.23 14.26
C CYS A 236 48.69 -8.17 13.61
N ALA A 237 49.76 -8.62 12.96
CA ALA A 237 50.74 -7.74 12.35
C ALA A 237 51.11 -8.12 10.91
N ASN A 238 51.33 -7.13 10.05
CA ASN A 238 51.98 -7.30 8.76
C ASN A 238 53.22 -6.42 8.64
N TYR A 239 54.38 -7.05 8.49
CA TYR A 239 55.67 -6.41 8.26
C TYR A 239 56.17 -6.55 6.82
N GLY A 240 55.66 -7.55 6.08
CA GLY A 240 56.05 -7.81 4.70
C GLY A 240 55.43 -6.83 3.70
N ASP A 241 56.11 -6.62 2.57
CA ASP A 241 55.57 -5.81 1.47
C ASP A 241 54.44 -6.56 0.77
N VAL A 242 53.36 -5.85 0.42
CA VAL A 242 52.18 -6.42 -0.25
C VAL A 242 52.00 -5.79 -1.61
N LYS A 243 51.97 -6.63 -2.65
CA LYS A 243 51.78 -6.21 -4.04
C LYS A 243 50.59 -6.92 -4.67
N GLY A 244 49.74 -6.17 -5.36
CA GLY A 244 48.63 -6.73 -6.12
C GLY A 244 48.25 -5.86 -7.30
N THR A 245 47.17 -6.21 -7.99
CA THR A 245 46.66 -5.38 -9.07
C THR A 245 45.43 -4.58 -8.66
N ASN A 246 44.57 -5.06 -7.75
CA ASN A 246 43.34 -4.40 -7.34
C ASN A 246 42.96 -4.80 -5.91
N ARG A 247 42.65 -3.84 -5.02
CA ARG A 247 42.31 -4.10 -3.59
C ARG A 247 43.48 -4.74 -2.84
N VAL A 248 44.43 -3.90 -2.42
CA VAL A 248 45.69 -4.34 -1.82
C VAL A 248 45.90 -3.67 -0.46
N ALA A 249 46.23 -4.44 0.58
CA ALA A 249 46.53 -3.88 1.89
C ALA A 249 47.36 -4.77 2.81
N GLY A 250 47.81 -4.23 3.94
CA GLY A 250 48.62 -4.96 4.92
C GLY A 250 47.85 -5.98 5.74
N MET A 251 46.56 -5.82 6.04
CA MET A 251 45.77 -6.86 6.71
C MET A 251 44.96 -7.65 5.69
N ALA A 252 43.96 -7.02 5.09
CA ALA A 252 43.05 -7.68 4.15
C ALA A 252 42.87 -6.90 2.86
N GLY A 253 43.01 -7.57 1.72
CA GLY A 253 42.81 -6.95 0.41
C GLY A 253 41.37 -6.45 0.24
N PHE A 254 40.41 -7.35 0.43
CA PHE A 254 38.98 -7.04 0.44
C PHE A 254 38.30 -7.55 1.71
N VAL A 255 37.41 -6.74 2.26
CA VAL A 255 36.57 -7.07 3.41
C VAL A 255 35.11 -7.01 3.01
N SER A 256 34.41 -8.14 3.07
CA SER A 256 32.96 -8.18 2.87
C SER A 256 32.24 -7.69 4.13
N ASP A 257 32.56 -8.33 5.24
CA ASP A 257 31.97 -8.14 6.56
C ASP A 257 33.02 -8.63 7.57
N GLY A 258 33.12 -8.04 8.76
CA GLY A 258 34.10 -8.44 9.77
C GLY A 258 34.89 -7.26 10.36
N LYS A 259 35.65 -7.53 11.42
CA LYS A 259 36.33 -6.48 12.20
C LYS A 259 37.83 -6.70 12.32
N VAL A 260 38.57 -5.60 12.40
CA VAL A 260 39.97 -5.61 12.87
C VAL A 260 40.05 -5.03 14.28
N GLN A 261 40.93 -5.61 15.10
CA GLN A 261 41.15 -5.19 16.46
C GLN A 261 42.64 -5.28 16.84
N ASN A 262 43.22 -4.19 17.35
CA ASN A 262 44.61 -4.17 17.84
C ASN A 262 45.63 -4.65 16.79
N VAL A 263 45.60 -4.06 15.60
CA VAL A 263 46.41 -4.51 14.46
C VAL A 263 47.52 -3.54 14.11
N PHE A 264 48.63 -4.05 13.56
CA PHE A 264 49.77 -3.23 13.15
C PHE A 264 50.28 -3.53 11.73
N SER A 265 50.41 -2.51 10.89
CA SER A 265 50.93 -2.65 9.51
C SER A 265 52.15 -1.78 9.22
N TYR A 266 53.25 -2.40 8.78
CA TYR A 266 54.53 -1.73 8.53
C TYR A 266 54.98 -1.75 7.06
N GLY A 267 54.77 -2.86 6.35
CA GLY A 267 55.30 -3.08 5.00
C GLY A 267 54.72 -2.14 3.93
N ASN A 268 55.45 -1.95 2.83
CA ASN A 268 55.01 -1.12 1.71
C ASN A 268 53.87 -1.80 0.95
N ILE A 269 52.92 -1.01 0.44
CA ILE A 269 51.74 -1.52 -0.26
C ILE A 269 51.73 -0.99 -1.69
N SER A 270 51.67 -1.90 -2.68
CA SER A 270 51.73 -1.55 -4.09
C SER A 270 50.58 -2.15 -4.89
N VAL A 271 49.86 -1.32 -5.63
CA VAL A 271 48.77 -1.69 -6.54
C VAL A 271 49.03 -1.15 -7.94
N THR A 272 48.72 -1.92 -8.98
CA THR A 272 48.93 -1.48 -10.39
C THR A 272 47.67 -0.91 -11.06
N ASN A 273 46.47 -1.16 -10.54
CA ASN A 273 45.24 -0.55 -11.06
C ASN A 273 45.10 0.92 -10.64
N LYS A 274 44.38 1.70 -11.45
CA LYS A 274 44.07 3.13 -11.22
C LYS A 274 42.97 3.35 -10.18
N ILE A 275 42.14 2.34 -9.90
CA ILE A 275 41.10 2.42 -8.86
C ILE A 275 41.79 2.40 -7.49
N GLN A 276 41.60 3.46 -6.69
CA GLN A 276 42.32 3.72 -5.42
C GLN A 276 41.90 2.83 -4.24
N ASN A 277 41.72 1.53 -4.47
CA ASN A 277 41.42 0.55 -3.42
C ASN A 277 42.73 0.03 -2.81
N VAL A 278 43.43 0.89 -2.07
CA VAL A 278 44.72 0.56 -1.44
C VAL A 278 44.84 1.25 -0.08
N GLY A 279 45.27 0.51 0.94
CA GLY A 279 45.43 1.04 2.29
C GLY A 279 46.42 0.21 3.10
N MET A 280 46.90 0.72 4.23
CA MET A 280 47.82 -0.01 5.10
C MET A 280 47.14 -1.19 5.80
N VAL A 281 45.82 -1.13 6.01
CA VAL A 281 45.05 -2.13 6.76
C VAL A 281 44.06 -2.82 5.83
N PHE A 282 43.14 -2.08 5.20
CA PHE A 282 42.19 -2.63 4.22
C PHE A 282 42.30 -1.97 2.85
N GLY A 283 42.19 -2.78 1.78
CA GLY A 283 42.19 -2.28 0.41
C GLY A 283 40.80 -1.79 0.00
N PHE A 284 39.76 -2.58 0.27
CA PHE A 284 38.36 -2.18 0.13
C PHE A 284 37.50 -2.87 1.21
N SER A 285 36.51 -2.17 1.77
CA SER A 285 35.61 -2.70 2.79
C SER A 285 34.13 -2.40 2.51
N SER A 286 33.30 -3.45 2.39
CA SER A 286 31.84 -3.29 2.22
C SER A 286 31.11 -3.01 3.53
N TYR A 287 31.38 -3.78 4.59
CA TYR A 287 30.76 -3.65 5.91
C TYR A 287 31.77 -3.89 7.05
N GLY A 288 33.05 -3.67 6.79
CA GLY A 288 34.10 -3.85 7.78
C GLY A 288 34.03 -2.80 8.91
N ALA A 289 34.37 -3.23 10.12
CA ALA A 289 34.43 -2.40 11.32
C ALA A 289 35.84 -2.40 11.94
N THR A 290 36.11 -1.42 12.80
CA THR A 290 37.35 -1.29 13.55
C THR A 290 37.04 -1.17 15.03
N GLU A 291 37.84 -1.82 15.87
CA GLU A 291 37.74 -1.78 17.33
C GLU A 291 39.16 -1.74 17.92
N GLY A 292 39.34 -1.11 19.08
CA GLY A 292 40.67 -0.98 19.67
C GLY A 292 41.64 -0.23 18.76
N MET A 293 42.93 -0.61 18.83
CA MET A 293 43.99 0.15 18.17
C MET A 293 44.23 -0.33 16.73
N VAL A 294 44.12 0.57 15.75
CA VAL A 294 44.56 0.31 14.36
C VAL A 294 45.80 1.15 14.06
N ALA A 295 46.97 0.52 14.06
CA ALA A 295 48.25 1.21 13.93
C ALA A 295 48.92 0.90 12.58
N TYR A 296 49.57 1.90 11.98
CA TYR A 296 50.38 1.70 10.79
C TYR A 296 51.61 2.59 10.75
N TYR A 297 52.62 2.20 9.98
CA TYR A 297 53.79 3.03 9.74
C TYR A 297 53.48 4.13 8.73
N SER A 298 53.49 5.39 9.17
CA SER A 298 53.17 6.55 8.31
C SER A 298 54.23 6.84 7.25
N GLY A 299 55.45 6.29 7.40
CA GLY A 299 56.53 6.39 6.42
C GLY A 299 56.60 5.22 5.44
N ALA A 300 55.61 4.33 5.43
CA ALA A 300 55.52 3.27 4.43
C ALA A 300 55.21 3.86 3.03
N LYS A 301 55.56 3.15 1.96
CA LYS A 301 55.22 3.60 0.60
C LYS A 301 53.90 2.99 0.16
N LEU A 302 52.93 3.85 -0.13
CA LEU A 302 51.68 3.48 -0.78
C LEU A 302 51.80 3.78 -2.29
N ILE A 303 52.00 2.76 -3.11
CA ILE A 303 52.31 2.92 -4.55
C ILE A 303 51.09 2.53 -5.38
N VAL A 304 50.50 3.48 -6.11
CA VAL A 304 49.40 3.27 -7.05
C VAL A 304 49.88 3.50 -8.46
N ASN A 305 49.85 2.44 -9.29
CA ASN A 305 50.26 2.47 -10.69
C ASN A 305 51.64 3.14 -10.89
N GLY A 306 52.62 2.72 -10.06
CA GLY A 306 54.00 3.22 -10.09
C GLY A 306 54.21 4.61 -9.47
N LYS A 307 53.18 5.24 -8.88
CA LYS A 307 53.28 6.55 -8.22
C LYS A 307 53.01 6.44 -6.73
N GLU A 308 53.85 7.08 -5.92
CA GLU A 308 53.65 7.17 -4.48
C GLU A 308 52.44 8.06 -4.14
N LYS A 309 51.71 7.69 -3.10
CA LYS A 309 50.51 8.35 -2.57
C LYS A 309 50.66 8.55 -1.07
N GLU A 310 49.86 9.47 -0.55
CA GLU A 310 49.72 9.66 0.89
C GLU A 310 49.27 8.36 1.56
N VAL A 311 49.90 8.04 2.70
CA VAL A 311 49.66 6.82 3.44
C VAL A 311 48.41 6.97 4.28
N LYS A 312 47.50 6.01 4.14
CA LYS A 312 46.24 5.94 4.89
C LYS A 312 45.93 4.51 5.30
N ALA A 313 45.15 4.32 6.36
CA ALA A 313 44.83 2.98 6.83
C ALA A 313 43.89 2.25 5.86
N PHE A 314 42.90 2.97 5.31
CA PHE A 314 41.81 2.36 4.54
C PHE A 314 41.75 2.90 3.11
N GLY A 315 41.63 1.98 2.15
CA GLY A 315 41.54 2.32 0.74
C GLY A 315 40.21 2.96 0.36
N ASN A 316 39.12 2.20 0.41
CA ASN A 316 37.77 2.67 0.11
C ASN A 316 36.75 1.77 0.85
N GLY A 317 35.59 2.31 1.20
CA GLY A 317 34.58 1.55 1.95
C GLY A 317 34.11 2.21 3.24
N THR A 318 33.58 1.39 4.14
CA THR A 318 32.93 1.82 5.40
C THR A 318 33.84 2.37 6.52
N PRO A 319 35.06 1.88 6.78
CA PRO A 319 35.80 2.28 7.98
C PRO A 319 36.29 3.73 7.88
N SER A 320 36.08 4.51 8.96
CA SER A 320 36.66 5.85 9.12
C SER A 320 38.14 5.77 9.52
N GLU A 321 38.93 6.76 9.10
CA GLU A 321 40.31 6.94 9.57
C GLU A 321 40.38 7.38 11.04
N ASP A 322 39.27 7.78 11.67
CA ASP A 322 39.23 8.25 13.07
C ASP A 322 39.76 7.22 14.08
N ASN A 323 39.61 5.93 13.76
CA ASN A 323 40.06 4.82 14.61
C ASN A 323 41.45 4.29 14.21
N ALA A 324 42.14 4.94 13.27
CA ALA A 324 43.46 4.53 12.81
C ALA A 324 44.51 5.61 13.06
N THR A 325 45.73 5.18 13.40
CA THR A 325 46.82 6.12 13.70
C THR A 325 48.09 5.70 12.97
N GLY A 326 48.61 6.64 12.17
CA GLY A 326 49.90 6.53 11.51
C GLY A 326 51.03 7.00 12.43
N PHE A 327 52.00 6.13 12.70
CA PHE A 327 53.14 6.43 13.56
C PHE A 327 54.42 6.63 12.75
N THR A 328 55.22 7.63 13.15
CA THR A 328 56.53 7.90 12.55
C THR A 328 57.54 6.82 12.94
N LYS A 329 58.65 6.78 12.23
CA LYS A 329 59.73 5.81 12.50
C LYS A 329 60.29 5.95 13.92
N ASP A 330 60.39 7.16 14.44
CA ASP A 330 60.93 7.41 15.76
C ASP A 330 59.94 7.02 16.87
N GLN A 331 58.63 7.24 16.65
CA GLN A 331 57.58 6.73 17.53
C GLN A 331 57.56 5.19 17.53
N LEU A 332 57.70 4.55 16.38
CA LEU A 332 57.76 3.08 16.32
C LEU A 332 58.97 2.52 17.07
N LYS A 333 60.13 3.20 17.00
CA LYS A 333 61.34 2.81 17.74
C LYS A 333 61.31 3.10 19.24
N SER A 334 60.51 4.08 19.67
CA SER A 334 60.53 4.55 21.05
C SER A 334 59.92 3.56 22.05
N GLY A 335 59.14 2.58 21.58
CA GLY A 335 58.36 1.68 22.42
C GLY A 335 56.92 2.13 22.69
N VAL A 336 56.54 3.36 22.30
CA VAL A 336 55.18 3.89 22.59
C VAL A 336 54.08 3.05 21.95
N VAL A 337 54.26 2.63 20.70
CA VAL A 337 53.25 1.87 19.96
C VAL A 337 53.13 0.45 20.52
N ALA A 338 54.25 -0.17 20.88
CA ALA A 338 54.25 -1.50 21.51
C ALA A 338 53.59 -1.45 22.90
N TYR A 339 53.87 -0.41 23.68
CA TYR A 339 53.20 -0.18 24.96
C TYR A 339 51.69 0.00 24.78
N GLN A 340 51.24 0.82 23.83
CA GLN A 340 49.80 1.01 23.58
C GLN A 340 49.10 -0.27 23.11
N LEU A 341 49.73 -1.04 22.22
CA LEU A 341 49.20 -2.33 21.78
C LEU A 341 49.15 -3.36 22.94
N GLN A 342 50.14 -3.36 23.84
CA GLN A 342 50.12 -4.19 25.06
C GLN A 342 48.92 -3.91 25.96
N GLN A 343 48.50 -2.65 26.09
CA GLN A 343 47.38 -2.29 26.96
C GLN A 343 46.03 -2.71 26.38
N ASN A 344 45.94 -2.80 25.05
CA ASN A 344 44.72 -3.21 24.36
C ASN A 344 44.71 -4.72 24.04
N ALA A 345 45.82 -5.42 24.24
CA ALA A 345 46.00 -6.81 23.85
C ALA A 345 44.94 -7.73 24.49
N SER A 346 44.46 -8.71 23.72
CA SER A 346 43.70 -9.83 24.28
C SER A 346 44.56 -10.63 25.28
N SER A 347 43.91 -11.42 26.14
CA SER A 347 44.58 -12.31 27.10
C SER A 347 45.58 -13.28 26.47
N GLU A 348 45.37 -13.59 25.19
CA GLU A 348 46.13 -14.55 24.41
C GLU A 348 47.32 -13.90 23.67
N ALA A 349 47.29 -12.58 23.47
CA ALA A 349 48.32 -11.84 22.75
C ALA A 349 49.39 -11.25 23.66
N LYS A 350 50.65 -11.26 23.18
CA LYS A 350 51.79 -10.64 23.85
C LYS A 350 52.49 -9.67 22.92
N TRP A 351 52.05 -8.42 22.91
CA TRP A 351 52.80 -7.35 22.26
C TRP A 351 54.03 -6.99 23.09
N GLY A 352 55.10 -6.57 22.42
CA GLY A 352 56.32 -6.09 23.06
C GLY A 352 57.33 -5.57 22.04
N GLN A 353 58.49 -5.14 22.52
CA GLN A 353 59.55 -4.58 21.70
C GLN A 353 60.87 -4.55 22.47
N ASN A 354 61.96 -5.06 21.89
CA ASN A 354 63.30 -4.94 22.47
C ASN A 354 63.87 -3.53 22.22
N LEU A 355 64.01 -2.73 23.27
CA LEU A 355 64.49 -1.35 23.23
C LEU A 355 66.00 -1.22 23.52
N ALA A 356 66.69 -2.31 23.87
CA ALA A 356 68.11 -2.29 24.19
C ALA A 356 68.99 -2.44 22.94
N ASN A 357 70.21 -1.88 22.97
CA ASN A 357 71.29 -2.14 22.00
C ASN A 357 70.93 -2.01 20.50
N GLY A 358 70.03 -1.10 20.15
CA GLY A 358 69.55 -0.96 18.76
C GLY A 358 68.62 -2.09 18.32
N GLY A 359 67.79 -2.59 19.24
CA GLY A 359 66.84 -3.68 19.05
C GLY A 359 65.70 -3.41 18.07
N ASP A 360 64.50 -3.86 18.40
CA ASP A 360 63.36 -3.86 17.49
C ASP A 360 62.97 -2.43 17.08
N ILE A 361 62.76 -2.23 15.78
CA ILE A 361 62.42 -0.91 15.22
C ILE A 361 60.90 -0.64 15.12
N TYR A 362 60.09 -1.62 15.52
CA TYR A 362 58.63 -1.58 15.53
C TYR A 362 58.08 -2.57 16.58
N PRO A 363 56.79 -2.49 16.94
CA PRO A 363 56.14 -3.45 17.83
C PRO A 363 56.17 -4.87 17.27
N VAL A 364 56.37 -5.86 18.12
CA VAL A 364 56.43 -7.28 17.77
C VAL A 364 55.38 -8.06 18.57
N ILE A 365 54.55 -8.83 17.87
CA ILE A 365 53.62 -9.79 18.49
C ILE A 365 54.38 -11.05 18.90
N ALA A 366 54.00 -11.64 20.02
CA ALA A 366 54.70 -12.75 20.68
C ALA A 366 56.15 -12.40 21.10
N SER A 367 56.42 -11.13 21.40
CA SER A 367 57.72 -10.71 21.92
C SER A 367 57.93 -11.17 23.36
N GLU A 368 59.16 -11.56 23.69
CA GLU A 368 59.59 -11.82 25.07
C GLU A 368 59.86 -10.52 25.86
N HIS A 369 60.00 -9.39 25.15
CA HIS A 369 60.41 -8.11 25.72
C HIS A 369 59.20 -7.19 25.94
N LYS A 370 58.64 -7.23 27.16
CA LYS A 370 57.58 -6.29 27.55
C LYS A 370 58.13 -4.87 27.66
N VAL A 371 57.33 -3.89 27.26
CA VAL A 371 57.63 -2.46 27.36
C VAL A 371 56.92 -1.87 28.59
N TYR A 372 57.65 -1.07 29.37
CA TYR A 372 57.18 -0.35 30.56
C TYR A 372 57.44 1.14 30.41
N ALA A 373 56.60 1.96 31.03
CA ALA A 373 56.81 3.40 31.13
C ALA A 373 57.74 3.73 32.31
N ASN A 374 58.71 4.63 32.10
CA ASN A 374 59.65 5.08 33.12
C ASN A 374 59.62 6.61 33.25
N ASN A 375 58.95 7.08 34.31
CA ASN A 375 58.69 8.51 34.61
C ASN A 375 58.25 9.30 33.37
N LEU A 376 57.32 8.72 32.62
CA LEU A 376 56.98 9.14 31.28
C LEU A 376 55.91 10.24 31.29
N THR A 377 56.16 11.32 30.55
CA THR A 377 55.14 12.29 30.15
C THR A 377 54.98 12.27 28.64
N LEU A 378 53.77 12.00 28.15
CA LEU A 378 53.44 12.01 26.72
C LEU A 378 52.63 13.23 26.34
N ASN A 379 52.87 13.80 25.16
CA ASN A 379 51.91 14.74 24.57
C ASN A 379 50.62 13.98 24.25
N CYS A 380 49.50 14.43 24.80
CA CYS A 380 48.25 13.69 24.70
C CYS A 380 47.69 13.58 23.28
N LYS A 381 48.09 14.48 22.36
CA LYS A 381 47.67 14.50 20.96
C LYS A 381 48.61 13.71 20.06
N THR A 382 49.90 13.96 20.19
CA THR A 382 50.92 13.40 19.28
C THR A 382 51.49 12.09 19.78
N ASN A 383 51.25 11.70 21.04
CA ASN A 383 51.92 10.59 21.73
C ASN A 383 53.45 10.70 21.74
N GLU A 384 53.99 11.90 21.49
CA GLU A 384 55.42 12.15 21.57
C GLU A 384 55.87 12.20 23.02
N VAL A 385 57.06 11.67 23.28
CA VAL A 385 57.66 11.71 24.62
C VAL A 385 58.11 13.14 24.91
N VAL A 386 57.49 13.76 25.91
CA VAL A 386 57.84 15.10 26.41
C VAL A 386 58.99 14.97 27.42
N THR A 387 58.86 14.05 28.37
CA THR A 387 59.90 13.69 29.34
C THR A 387 59.81 12.21 29.70
N GLY A 388 60.90 11.62 30.21
CA GLY A 388 60.98 10.19 30.54
C GLY A 388 61.30 9.30 29.33
N SER A 389 61.08 8.00 29.46
CA SER A 389 61.30 7.02 28.38
C SER A 389 60.49 5.75 28.55
N PHE A 390 60.41 4.94 27.49
CA PHE A 390 60.01 3.54 27.60
C PHE A 390 61.23 2.65 27.82
N THR A 391 61.05 1.53 28.49
CA THR A 391 62.13 0.59 28.82
C THR A 391 61.61 -0.86 28.86
N ASN A 392 62.52 -1.84 28.75
CA ASN A 392 62.19 -3.23 29.03
C ASN A 392 62.35 -3.63 30.49
N ASN A 393 62.86 -2.74 31.34
CA ASN A 393 62.98 -2.98 32.77
C ASN A 393 61.64 -2.71 33.47
N PRO A 394 61.16 -3.61 34.34
CA PRO A 394 59.93 -3.37 35.08
C PRO A 394 60.04 -2.11 35.95
N THR A 395 59.17 -1.14 35.69
CA THR A 395 59.02 0.11 36.45
C THR A 395 57.54 0.32 36.76
N SER A 396 57.24 0.97 37.89
CA SER A 396 55.86 1.25 38.34
C SER A 396 55.44 2.72 38.14
N SER A 397 56.10 3.45 37.22
CA SER A 397 55.78 4.85 36.95
C SER A 397 54.47 4.96 36.16
N ALA A 398 53.50 5.71 36.68
CA ALA A 398 52.33 6.12 35.91
C ALA A 398 52.76 7.01 34.72
N ILE A 399 52.03 6.93 33.61
CA ILE A 399 52.21 7.85 32.48
C ILE A 399 51.47 9.14 32.80
N ASN A 400 52.19 10.25 32.82
CA ASN A 400 51.59 11.57 32.83
C ASN A 400 51.32 11.99 31.38
N TYR A 401 50.32 12.84 31.17
CA TYR A 401 50.03 13.40 29.87
C TYR A 401 50.20 14.92 29.92
N GLN A 402 50.96 15.47 28.97
CA GLN A 402 50.94 16.89 28.70
C GLN A 402 49.72 17.19 27.84
N HIS A 403 48.75 17.86 28.43
CA HIS A 403 47.51 18.26 27.78
C HIS A 403 47.64 19.63 27.12
N GLY A 404 46.86 19.86 26.06
CA GLY A 404 46.68 21.21 25.50
C GLY A 404 45.89 22.12 26.45
N GLN A 405 45.80 23.41 26.11
CA GLN A 405 45.14 24.41 26.97
C GLN A 405 43.61 24.39 26.90
N THR A 406 43.01 23.60 26.00
CA THR A 406 41.56 23.61 25.79
C THR A 406 40.88 22.43 26.50
N ILE A 407 40.02 22.76 27.46
CA ILE A 407 39.38 21.82 28.38
C ILE A 407 37.86 22.02 28.32
N ASN A 408 37.12 20.93 28.16
CA ASN A 408 35.66 20.92 28.31
C ASN A 408 35.31 20.53 29.74
N HIS A 409 34.60 21.39 30.46
CA HIS A 409 34.10 21.09 31.80
C HIS A 409 32.71 20.45 31.70
N HIS A 410 32.55 19.30 32.34
CA HIS A 410 31.30 18.55 32.43
C HIS A 410 30.86 18.52 33.89
N VAL A 411 29.75 19.22 34.17
CA VAL A 411 29.15 19.24 35.52
C VAL A 411 28.56 17.87 35.86
N ALA A 412 28.59 17.51 37.16
CA ALA A 412 27.99 16.26 37.64
C ALA A 412 26.52 16.15 37.23
N THR A 413 26.10 14.98 36.74
CA THR A 413 24.70 14.71 36.39
C THR A 413 24.09 13.72 37.38
N ASN A 414 22.82 13.94 37.73
CA ASN A 414 22.07 12.97 38.53
C ASN A 414 21.77 11.71 37.71
N ALA A 415 21.55 10.58 38.39
CA ALA A 415 21.16 9.33 37.75
C ALA A 415 19.84 9.52 37.00
N THR A 416 19.78 8.98 35.78
CA THR A 416 18.57 8.94 34.97
C THR A 416 17.96 7.53 35.02
N CYS A 417 16.92 7.26 34.24
CA CYS A 417 16.32 5.92 34.21
C CYS A 417 17.25 4.86 33.60
N THR A 418 18.08 5.27 32.65
CA THR A 418 18.90 4.38 31.82
C THR A 418 20.39 4.52 32.11
N GLU A 419 20.82 5.67 32.66
CA GLU A 419 22.22 5.95 32.96
C GLU A 419 22.40 6.23 34.46
N ALA A 420 23.50 5.74 35.03
CA ALA A 420 23.91 6.10 36.38
C ALA A 420 24.27 7.60 36.47
N ALA A 421 24.27 8.16 37.68
CA ALA A 421 24.73 9.53 37.89
C ALA A 421 26.19 9.66 37.43
N THR A 422 26.59 10.83 36.94
CA THR A 422 28.01 11.12 36.67
C THR A 422 28.58 12.06 37.73
N LYS A 423 29.84 11.85 38.07
CA LYS A 423 30.63 12.78 38.88
C LYS A 423 30.99 14.00 38.02
N GLU A 424 31.36 15.09 38.65
CA GLU A 424 31.91 16.24 37.93
C GLU A 424 33.27 15.87 37.32
N TYR A 425 33.50 16.25 36.05
CA TYR A 425 34.75 15.96 35.37
C TYR A 425 35.15 17.00 34.33
N TRP A 426 36.44 17.01 33.98
CA TRP A 426 37.06 17.83 32.95
C TRP A 426 37.61 16.93 31.87
N GLN A 427 37.33 17.25 30.62
CA GLN A 427 37.75 16.47 29.47
C GLN A 427 38.76 17.27 28.64
N CYS A 428 39.92 16.70 28.39
CA CYS A 428 40.90 17.29 27.50
C CYS A 428 40.40 17.20 26.05
N GLN A 429 40.29 18.32 25.33
CA GLN A 429 39.75 18.31 23.96
C GLN A 429 40.68 17.59 22.96
N ASP A 430 41.99 17.59 23.22
CA ASP A 430 42.98 16.99 22.33
C ASP A 430 43.01 15.46 22.39
N CYS A 431 42.70 14.86 23.54
CA CYS A 431 42.81 13.40 23.74
C CYS A 431 41.54 12.74 24.30
N GLN A 432 40.50 13.51 24.57
CA GLN A 432 39.20 13.08 25.09
C GLN A 432 39.21 12.37 26.46
N ARG A 433 40.38 12.26 27.11
CA ARG A 433 40.51 11.74 28.48
C ARG A 433 39.82 12.65 29.49
N THR A 434 39.25 12.03 30.51
CA THR A 434 38.44 12.64 31.56
C THR A 434 39.19 12.69 32.88
N TYR A 435 39.00 13.76 33.66
CA TYR A 435 39.75 14.05 34.88
C TYR A 435 38.82 14.63 35.96
N SER A 436 39.14 14.44 37.23
CA SER A 436 38.34 15.00 38.33
C SER A 436 38.69 16.44 38.69
N ASP A 437 39.62 17.08 37.97
CA ASP A 437 40.05 18.45 38.23
C ASP A 437 40.44 19.19 36.94
N SER A 438 40.34 20.52 36.98
CA SER A 438 40.62 21.39 35.83
C SER A 438 42.10 21.49 35.44
N GLN A 439 43.02 21.00 36.26
CA GLN A 439 44.44 20.92 35.96
C GLN A 439 44.80 19.58 35.29
N LEU A 440 43.82 18.70 35.08
CA LEU A 440 43.97 17.39 34.44
C LEU A 440 44.98 16.49 35.16
N THR A 441 44.98 16.54 36.50
CA THR A 441 45.97 15.80 37.32
C THR A 441 45.51 14.43 37.78
N VAL A 442 44.19 14.23 37.93
CA VAL A 442 43.62 12.96 38.39
C VAL A 442 42.68 12.41 37.31
N GLU A 443 43.18 11.46 36.52
CA GLU A 443 42.41 10.82 35.43
C GLU A 443 41.28 9.94 35.99
N LEU A 444 40.09 10.08 35.41
CA LEU A 444 38.92 9.25 35.68
C LEU A 444 38.80 8.20 34.58
N THR A 445 38.86 6.92 34.96
CA THR A 445 38.59 5.79 34.05
C THR A 445 37.10 5.55 33.85
N ASP A 446 36.29 6.04 34.79
CA ASP A 446 34.83 5.96 34.77
C ASP A 446 34.28 7.21 35.44
N VAL A 447 33.41 7.92 34.73
CA VAL A 447 32.74 9.12 35.23
C VAL A 447 31.47 8.79 35.99
N THR A 448 31.00 7.54 35.96
CA THR A 448 29.80 7.12 36.67
C THR A 448 30.00 7.10 38.20
N ASN A 449 28.92 7.39 38.91
CA ASN A 449 28.83 7.35 40.36
C ASN A 449 28.17 6.04 40.77
N THR A 450 28.99 5.09 41.22
CA THR A 450 28.58 3.74 41.62
C THR A 450 27.56 3.70 42.77
N ASP A 451 27.51 4.74 43.60
CA ASP A 451 26.55 4.84 44.71
C ASP A 451 25.15 5.31 44.25
N GLN A 452 25.04 5.73 42.98
CA GLN A 452 23.80 6.16 42.34
C GLN A 452 23.66 5.48 40.96
N PRO A 453 23.35 4.16 40.94
CA PRO A 453 23.10 3.46 39.68
C PRO A 453 21.90 4.05 38.94
N ALA A 454 21.73 3.68 37.67
CA ALA A 454 20.54 4.05 36.90
C ALA A 454 19.29 3.72 37.73
N LEU A 455 18.39 4.70 37.82
CA LEU A 455 17.24 4.61 38.72
C LEU A 455 16.27 3.48 38.33
N GLY A 456 16.35 3.02 37.08
CA GLY A 456 15.35 2.17 36.46
C GLY A 456 14.08 2.95 36.16
N HIS A 457 13.28 2.43 35.23
CA HIS A 457 12.01 3.04 34.88
C HIS A 457 10.97 2.84 35.98
N HIS A 458 10.32 3.93 36.37
CA HIS A 458 9.13 3.90 37.21
C HIS A 458 7.92 4.17 36.32
N SER A 459 7.45 3.10 35.67
CA SER A 459 6.41 3.18 34.66
C SER A 459 5.03 3.02 35.29
N ASN A 460 4.10 3.89 34.91
CA ASN A 460 2.69 3.68 35.19
C ASN A 460 2.13 2.51 34.36
N GLU A 461 0.84 2.21 34.53
CA GLU A 461 0.19 1.11 33.83
C GLU A 461 0.23 1.22 32.28
N ASP A 462 0.47 2.41 31.73
CA ASP A 462 0.53 2.66 30.28
C ASP A 462 1.97 2.68 29.75
N GLY A 463 2.94 2.29 30.57
CA GLY A 463 4.36 2.26 30.21
C GLY A 463 5.01 3.64 30.22
N TYR A 464 4.33 4.69 30.67
CA TYR A 464 4.93 6.02 30.82
C TYR A 464 5.75 6.09 32.09
N CYS A 465 7.05 6.31 31.93
CA CYS A 465 7.97 6.45 33.04
C CYS A 465 7.97 7.91 33.53
N ASP A 466 7.53 8.16 34.76
CA ASP A 466 7.47 9.50 35.35
C ASP A 466 8.85 10.13 35.62
N ARG A 467 9.90 9.29 35.65
CA ARG A 467 11.29 9.72 35.87
C ARG A 467 11.97 10.20 34.60
N CYS A 468 11.89 9.44 33.51
CA CYS A 468 12.49 9.86 32.23
C CYS A 468 11.50 10.57 31.31
N LEU A 469 10.22 10.62 31.68
CA LEU A 469 9.15 11.20 30.88
C LEU A 469 9.01 10.56 29.48
N HIS A 470 9.46 9.31 29.34
CA HIS A 470 9.37 8.52 28.10
C HIS A 470 8.54 7.25 28.29
N TYR A 471 7.99 6.76 27.19
CA TYR A 471 7.26 5.49 27.14
C TYR A 471 8.24 4.32 26.98
N VAL A 472 8.03 3.26 27.76
CA VAL A 472 8.91 2.08 27.77
C VAL A 472 8.14 0.79 27.51
N ALA A 473 8.91 -0.23 27.14
CA ALA A 473 8.46 -1.61 27.03
C ALA A 473 8.13 -2.19 28.41
N VAL A 474 7.00 -2.89 28.52
CA VAL A 474 6.57 -3.59 29.74
C VAL A 474 6.20 -5.03 29.38
N LYS A 475 6.71 -6.01 30.12
CA LYS A 475 6.46 -7.43 29.87
C LYS A 475 4.95 -7.74 30.04
N PRO A 476 4.27 -8.27 29.00
CA PRO A 476 2.89 -8.70 29.11
C PRO A 476 2.76 -9.99 29.92
N SER A 477 1.53 -10.26 30.36
CA SER A 477 1.16 -11.59 30.84
C SER A 477 1.26 -12.63 29.72
N GLU A 478 1.55 -13.86 30.10
CA GLU A 478 1.69 -15.00 29.18
C GLU A 478 0.70 -16.10 29.55
N GLU A 479 0.05 -16.69 28.55
CA GLU A 479 -0.87 -17.81 28.73
C GLU A 479 -0.53 -18.92 27.71
N ASN A 480 -0.22 -20.13 28.20
CA ASN A 480 0.14 -21.29 27.36
C ASN A 480 1.24 -21.04 26.32
N GLY A 481 2.27 -20.24 26.65
CA GLY A 481 3.36 -19.93 25.71
C GLY A 481 3.07 -18.77 24.75
N VAL A 482 1.94 -18.08 24.92
CA VAL A 482 1.51 -16.95 24.07
C VAL A 482 1.41 -15.68 24.90
N TYR A 483 2.09 -14.62 24.46
CA TYR A 483 2.07 -13.32 25.11
C TYR A 483 0.80 -12.52 24.78
N LEU A 484 0.12 -12.01 25.80
CA LEU A 484 -1.14 -11.27 25.66
C LEU A 484 -0.90 -9.77 25.49
N ILE A 485 -1.07 -9.27 24.26
CA ILE A 485 -0.82 -7.88 23.89
C ILE A 485 -2.09 -7.05 24.08
N ALA A 486 -2.23 -6.49 25.29
CA ALA A 486 -3.34 -5.61 25.66
C ALA A 486 -3.03 -4.10 25.56
N LYS A 487 -1.76 -3.71 25.43
CA LYS A 487 -1.29 -2.31 25.51
C LYS A 487 -0.11 -2.08 24.57
N PRO A 488 0.17 -0.83 24.15
CA PRO A 488 1.30 -0.53 23.29
C PRO A 488 2.67 -0.84 23.92
N CYS A 489 2.82 -0.66 25.25
CA CYS A 489 4.01 -1.09 25.98
C CYS A 489 4.29 -2.59 25.87
N HIS A 490 3.26 -3.43 25.76
CA HIS A 490 3.38 -4.88 25.59
C HIS A 490 3.89 -5.23 24.19
N LEU A 491 3.40 -4.54 23.16
CA LEU A 491 3.86 -4.76 21.78
C LEU A 491 5.31 -4.29 21.59
N ALA A 492 5.68 -3.16 22.21
CA ALA A 492 7.06 -2.69 22.24
C ALA A 492 7.99 -3.69 22.95
N TRP A 493 7.55 -4.26 24.08
CA TRP A 493 8.30 -5.33 24.76
C TRP A 493 8.44 -6.57 23.89
N PHE A 494 7.37 -7.02 23.24
CA PHE A 494 7.40 -8.19 22.38
C PHE A 494 8.39 -8.02 21.21
N ARG A 495 8.43 -6.83 20.60
CA ARG A 495 9.43 -6.46 19.59
C ARG A 495 10.85 -6.62 20.13
N ASP A 496 11.14 -6.01 21.27
CA ASP A 496 12.49 -5.99 21.85
C ASP A 496 12.94 -7.38 22.32
N TYR A 497 12.00 -8.18 22.84
CA TYR A 497 12.23 -9.57 23.25
C TYR A 497 12.51 -10.49 22.06
N VAL A 498 11.73 -10.39 20.99
CA VAL A 498 11.96 -11.14 19.74
C VAL A 498 13.30 -10.77 19.12
N ASN A 499 13.65 -9.48 19.13
CA ASN A 499 14.91 -8.99 18.54
C ASN A 499 16.14 -9.23 19.43
N GLY A 500 15.95 -9.62 20.70
CA GLY A 500 17.01 -9.93 21.66
C GLY A 500 17.62 -8.71 22.36
N THR A 501 16.96 -7.55 22.27
CA THR A 501 17.33 -6.35 23.02
C THR A 501 16.97 -6.48 24.51
N ILE A 502 15.93 -7.27 24.80
CA ILE A 502 15.54 -7.67 26.16
C ILE A 502 15.58 -9.20 26.24
N VAL A 503 16.10 -9.73 27.35
CA VAL A 503 16.26 -11.16 27.62
C VAL A 503 15.73 -11.49 29.02
N ASN A 504 15.46 -12.77 29.31
CA ASN A 504 15.10 -13.19 30.66
C ASN A 504 16.32 -13.19 31.59
N ASP A 505 16.08 -13.16 32.90
CA ASP A 505 17.14 -13.21 33.90
C ASP A 505 18.01 -14.47 33.73
N GLY A 506 19.32 -14.28 33.62
CA GLY A 506 20.30 -15.35 33.43
C GLY A 506 20.58 -15.70 31.96
N GLU A 507 19.88 -15.11 31.00
CA GLU A 507 20.21 -15.24 29.58
C GLU A 507 21.32 -14.27 29.16
N ALA A 508 22.12 -14.66 28.17
CA ALA A 508 23.16 -13.79 27.62
C ALA A 508 22.52 -12.62 26.85
N ALA A 509 23.05 -11.41 27.04
CA ALA A 509 22.61 -10.22 26.29
C ALA A 509 22.69 -10.46 24.76
N GLY A 510 21.66 -10.03 24.03
CA GLY A 510 21.56 -10.24 22.58
C GLY A 510 20.88 -11.57 22.17
N THR A 511 20.42 -12.39 23.11
CA THR A 511 19.67 -13.63 22.81
C THR A 511 18.30 -13.29 22.21
N ALA A 512 18.08 -13.64 20.94
CA ALA A 512 16.83 -13.38 20.23
C ALA A 512 15.78 -14.50 20.41
N HIS A 513 14.52 -14.12 20.64
CA HIS A 513 13.41 -15.05 20.90
C HIS A 513 12.53 -15.24 19.67
N SER A 514 13.14 -15.68 18.57
CA SER A 514 12.49 -15.76 17.26
C SER A 514 11.21 -16.61 17.20
N SER A 515 11.00 -17.57 18.11
CA SER A 515 9.79 -18.41 18.15
C SER A 515 8.68 -17.88 19.07
N ALA A 516 8.88 -16.74 19.74
CA ALA A 516 7.88 -16.18 20.64
C ALA A 516 6.58 -15.86 19.87
N SER A 517 5.43 -16.25 20.44
CA SER A 517 4.11 -16.03 19.86
C SER A 517 3.30 -15.05 20.70
N ALA A 518 2.38 -14.33 20.06
CA ALA A 518 1.59 -13.29 20.69
C ALA A 518 0.12 -13.36 20.26
N LYS A 519 -0.75 -12.69 21.02
CA LYS A 519 -2.16 -12.52 20.68
C LYS A 519 -2.61 -11.13 21.13
N LEU A 520 -3.28 -10.38 20.27
CA LEU A 520 -3.87 -9.10 20.70
C LEU A 520 -5.14 -9.37 21.48
N THR A 521 -5.30 -8.66 22.59
CA THR A 521 -6.51 -8.72 23.44
C THR A 521 -7.23 -7.37 23.56
N ALA A 522 -6.68 -6.35 22.91
CA ALA A 522 -7.23 -5.00 22.81
C ALA A 522 -6.62 -4.29 21.59
N ASP A 523 -7.21 -3.16 21.20
CA ASP A 523 -6.63 -2.27 20.20
C ASP A 523 -5.37 -1.58 20.74
N ILE A 524 -4.38 -1.39 19.87
CA ILE A 524 -3.03 -0.93 20.23
C ILE A 524 -2.72 0.39 19.50
N ASP A 525 -2.62 1.49 20.24
CA ASP A 525 -2.23 2.80 19.70
C ASP A 525 -0.73 3.08 19.93
N LEU A 526 0.05 3.13 18.86
CA LEU A 526 1.50 3.32 18.91
C LEU A 526 1.96 4.78 18.82
N LYS A 527 1.06 5.77 18.88
CA LYS A 527 1.41 7.20 18.69
C LYS A 527 2.52 7.75 19.60
N ASN A 528 2.77 7.11 20.74
CA ASN A 528 3.80 7.50 21.70
C ASN A 528 5.05 6.61 21.65
N TYR A 529 5.02 5.57 20.81
CA TYR A 529 6.09 4.58 20.63
C TYR A 529 6.74 4.67 19.25
N CYS A 530 6.06 5.29 18.30
CA CYS A 530 6.61 5.72 17.02
C CYS A 530 5.76 6.86 16.46
N HIS A 531 6.43 7.92 15.98
CA HIS A 531 5.80 9.09 15.40
C HIS A 531 6.81 9.91 14.60
N ALA A 532 6.29 10.76 13.71
CA ALA A 532 7.09 11.79 13.06
C ALA A 532 7.59 12.81 14.10
N ALA A 533 8.57 13.63 13.71
CA ALA A 533 8.91 14.81 14.48
C ALA A 533 7.74 15.80 14.42
N GLU A 534 7.24 16.22 15.57
CA GLU A 534 6.19 17.24 15.75
C GLU A 534 6.68 18.27 16.78
N ASP A 535 6.07 19.45 16.87
CA ASP A 535 6.51 20.55 17.74
C ASP A 535 6.79 20.10 19.19
N GLY A 536 8.08 19.93 19.53
CA GLY A 536 8.55 19.49 20.84
C GLY A 536 8.77 17.98 21.04
N LYS A 537 8.54 17.12 20.04
CA LYS A 537 8.81 15.68 20.07
C LYS A 537 9.79 15.26 18.98
N GLU A 538 10.80 14.47 19.34
CA GLU A 538 11.75 13.90 18.38
C GLU A 538 11.08 12.88 17.44
N LEU A 539 11.71 12.59 16.30
CA LEU A 539 11.24 11.51 15.43
C LEU A 539 11.56 10.17 16.09
N LEU A 540 10.55 9.30 16.22
CA LEU A 540 10.71 7.95 16.73
C LEU A 540 10.17 6.95 15.70
N SER A 541 11.06 6.16 15.10
CA SER A 541 10.71 5.19 14.06
C SER A 541 10.57 3.78 14.65
N TRP A 542 9.52 3.05 14.26
CA TRP A 542 9.35 1.67 14.70
C TRP A 542 10.42 0.75 14.11
N ILE A 543 11.03 -0.07 14.98
CA ILE A 543 12.00 -1.10 14.60
C ILE A 543 11.24 -2.38 14.25
N PRO A 544 11.40 -2.94 13.04
CA PRO A 544 10.68 -4.16 12.64
C PRO A 544 10.92 -5.34 13.60
N ILE A 545 9.87 -6.11 13.84
CA ILE A 545 9.94 -7.37 14.59
C ILE A 545 10.54 -8.45 13.68
N GLY A 546 11.70 -8.96 14.06
CA GLY A 546 12.48 -9.90 13.25
C GLY A 546 13.18 -9.23 12.06
N ASN A 547 14.33 -9.78 11.68
CA ASN A 547 15.15 -9.28 10.58
C ASN A 547 15.83 -10.44 9.82
N TYR A 548 16.67 -10.13 8.83
CA TYR A 548 17.32 -11.14 8.00
C TYR A 548 18.12 -12.18 8.80
N ASN A 549 18.81 -11.75 9.85
CA ASN A 549 19.61 -12.62 10.72
C ASN A 549 18.73 -13.33 11.77
N ASN A 550 17.76 -12.60 12.33
CA ASN A 550 16.84 -13.07 13.36
C ASN A 550 15.42 -13.12 12.81
N ARG A 551 15.16 -14.08 11.92
CA ARG A 551 13.85 -14.24 11.26
C ARG A 551 12.83 -14.68 12.30
N TRP A 552 11.68 -14.02 12.35
CA TRP A 552 10.63 -14.35 13.32
C TRP A 552 9.80 -15.54 12.84
N LYS A 553 9.57 -16.51 13.72
CA LYS A 553 8.96 -17.84 13.46
C LYS A 553 7.73 -18.11 14.32
N GLY A 554 7.35 -17.17 15.18
CA GLY A 554 6.19 -17.29 16.05
C GLY A 554 4.88 -17.12 15.30
N ASN A 555 3.78 -17.12 16.06
CA ASN A 555 2.45 -16.84 15.55
C ASN A 555 1.86 -15.59 16.20
N ILE A 556 1.04 -14.85 15.47
CA ILE A 556 0.22 -13.77 16.03
C ILE A 556 -1.22 -13.84 15.53
N ASP A 557 -2.15 -13.84 16.48
CA ASP A 557 -3.58 -13.71 16.23
C ASP A 557 -4.05 -12.34 16.72
N GLY A 558 -4.48 -11.51 15.78
CA GLY A 558 -4.95 -10.17 16.05
C GLY A 558 -6.37 -10.11 16.61
N GLN A 559 -7.17 -11.18 16.48
CA GLN A 559 -8.59 -11.20 16.87
C GLN A 559 -9.42 -10.02 16.34
N ALA A 560 -9.09 -9.54 15.14
CA ALA A 560 -9.64 -8.34 14.51
C ALA A 560 -9.42 -7.02 15.28
N HIS A 561 -8.46 -7.00 16.23
CA HIS A 561 -8.03 -5.77 16.88
C HIS A 561 -7.21 -4.88 15.95
N THR A 562 -7.23 -3.59 16.26
CA THR A 562 -6.56 -2.56 15.47
C THR A 562 -5.19 -2.21 16.06
N ILE A 563 -4.17 -2.11 15.22
CA ILE A 563 -2.91 -1.42 15.52
C ILE A 563 -2.95 -0.07 14.83
N SER A 564 -3.01 1.00 15.62
CA SER A 564 -3.10 2.38 15.16
C SER A 564 -1.78 3.12 15.25
N ASN A 565 -1.56 4.08 14.37
CA ASN A 565 -0.43 5.03 14.40
C ASN A 565 0.96 4.36 14.35
N LEU A 566 1.08 3.19 13.70
CA LEU A 566 2.37 2.62 13.37
C LEU A 566 3.12 3.58 12.44
N TYR A 567 4.28 4.07 12.86
CA TYR A 567 5.11 4.98 12.07
C TYR A 567 6.49 4.36 11.85
N ILE A 568 6.86 4.18 10.59
CA ILE A 568 8.19 3.71 10.19
C ILE A 568 8.74 4.70 9.18
N LYS A 569 9.88 5.31 9.50
CA LYS A 569 10.71 6.06 8.56
C LYS A 569 12.13 5.51 8.59
N THR A 570 12.60 4.95 7.47
CA THR A 570 13.91 4.29 7.39
C THR A 570 14.41 4.21 5.94
N ALA A 571 15.60 3.65 5.73
CA ALA A 571 16.20 3.40 4.42
C ALA A 571 16.94 2.05 4.43
N GLN A 572 16.19 0.97 4.67
CA GLN A 572 16.74 -0.38 4.83
C GLN A 572 15.88 -1.45 4.14
N ASN A 573 16.41 -2.67 4.06
CA ASN A 573 15.64 -3.82 3.55
C ASN A 573 14.77 -4.44 4.65
N TYR A 574 13.71 -5.14 4.26
CA TYR A 574 12.83 -5.90 5.16
C TYR A 574 12.09 -5.00 6.16
N VAL A 575 11.14 -4.20 5.66
CA VAL A 575 10.45 -3.17 6.45
C VAL A 575 8.94 -3.40 6.53
N GLY A 576 8.43 -3.34 7.75
CA GLY A 576 7.02 -3.42 8.16
C GLY A 576 6.92 -3.53 9.67
N LEU A 577 5.72 -3.80 10.21
CA LEU A 577 5.59 -4.20 11.63
C LEU A 577 6.55 -5.37 11.93
N PHE A 578 6.61 -6.32 11.01
CA PHE A 578 7.60 -7.38 10.94
C PHE A 578 8.61 -7.14 9.81
N GLY A 579 9.90 -7.41 10.05
CA GLY A 579 10.89 -7.25 8.99
C GLY A 579 10.94 -8.49 8.09
N PHE A 580 11.36 -9.61 8.66
CA PHE A 580 11.44 -10.91 7.99
C PHE A 580 10.75 -11.98 8.85
N THR A 581 9.74 -12.66 8.28
CA THR A 581 9.10 -13.82 8.91
C THR A 581 9.46 -15.14 8.20
N GLU A 582 9.66 -16.21 8.97
CA GLU A 582 10.01 -17.56 8.51
C GLU A 582 9.10 -18.60 9.15
N GLY A 583 8.11 -19.08 8.41
CA GLY A 583 7.14 -20.06 8.89
C GLY A 583 6.14 -19.51 9.92
N ALA A 584 6.02 -18.18 10.03
CA ALA A 584 5.11 -17.52 10.96
C ALA A 584 3.67 -17.48 10.44
N THR A 585 2.69 -17.72 11.32
CA THR A 585 1.26 -17.50 11.03
C THR A 585 0.82 -16.16 11.59
N ILE A 586 0.22 -15.31 10.75
CA ILE A 586 -0.26 -13.98 11.14
C ILE A 586 -1.71 -13.87 10.68
N GLN A 587 -2.64 -13.59 11.60
CA GLN A 587 -4.05 -13.49 11.24
C GLN A 587 -4.80 -12.35 11.92
N ASP A 588 -5.87 -11.90 11.25
CA ASP A 588 -6.94 -11.06 11.78
C ASP A 588 -6.45 -9.77 12.45
N LEU A 589 -5.64 -8.98 11.73
CA LEU A 589 -5.13 -7.68 12.20
C LEU A 589 -5.63 -6.53 11.32
N ILE A 590 -6.01 -5.43 11.97
CA ILE A 590 -6.39 -4.18 11.29
C ILE A 590 -5.31 -3.12 11.54
N PHE A 591 -4.86 -2.42 10.51
CA PHE A 591 -3.97 -1.28 10.63
C PHE A 591 -4.72 0.02 10.33
N ASP A 592 -4.65 0.99 11.23
CA ASP A 592 -5.21 2.32 11.06
C ASP A 592 -4.17 3.42 11.27
N TYR A 593 -4.18 4.48 10.46
CA TYR A 593 -3.17 5.55 10.48
C TYR A 593 -1.70 5.05 10.41
N ALA A 594 -1.45 3.85 9.85
CA ALA A 594 -0.11 3.32 9.69
C ALA A 594 0.62 4.01 8.53
N LYS A 595 1.83 4.52 8.78
CA LYS A 595 2.65 5.21 7.77
C LYS A 595 4.03 4.57 7.70
N VAL A 596 4.35 4.00 6.54
CA VAL A 596 5.66 3.40 6.24
C VAL A 596 6.33 4.19 5.12
N ASP A 597 7.48 4.78 5.41
CA ASP A 597 8.33 5.55 4.49
C ASP A 597 9.74 4.94 4.48
N ASN A 598 10.02 4.11 3.46
CA ASN A 598 11.26 3.35 3.33
C ASN A 598 12.01 3.67 2.04
N VAL A 599 12.68 4.82 2.00
CA VAL A 599 13.33 5.35 0.79
C VAL A 599 14.80 5.65 1.05
N ASN A 600 15.68 5.05 0.25
CA ASN A 600 17.11 5.37 0.22
C ASN A 600 17.42 6.38 -0.90
N THR A 601 18.08 7.49 -0.55
CA THR A 601 18.42 8.58 -1.48
C THR A 601 19.91 8.64 -1.87
N THR A 602 20.77 7.81 -1.26
CA THR A 602 22.25 7.92 -1.39
C THR A 602 22.91 6.65 -1.94
N GLY A 603 22.15 5.69 -2.48
CA GLY A 603 22.69 4.39 -2.90
C GLY A 603 21.72 3.50 -3.68
N THR A 604 21.71 2.20 -3.37
CA THR A 604 20.80 1.21 -3.96
C THR A 604 19.40 1.30 -3.34
N ASN A 605 18.38 1.10 -4.16
CA ASN A 605 16.99 1.08 -3.73
C ASN A 605 16.75 0.05 -2.60
N THR A 606 15.88 0.40 -1.65
CA THR A 606 15.41 -0.49 -0.58
C THR A 606 14.57 -1.63 -1.14
N MET A 607 14.74 -2.82 -0.56
CA MET A 607 13.99 -4.04 -0.92
C MET A 607 13.02 -4.43 0.18
N TYR A 608 11.83 -4.89 -0.23
CA TYR A 608 10.81 -5.51 0.62
C TYR A 608 10.20 -4.55 1.65
N THR A 609 9.13 -3.85 1.26
CA THR A 609 8.40 -2.91 2.11
C THR A 609 6.90 -3.24 2.11
N GLY A 610 6.31 -3.39 3.30
CA GLY A 610 4.85 -3.44 3.48
C GLY A 610 4.44 -3.03 4.90
N ILE A 611 3.16 -2.76 5.14
CA ILE A 611 2.69 -2.38 6.49
C ILE A 611 2.87 -3.53 7.49
N LEU A 612 2.46 -4.74 7.09
CA LEU A 612 2.57 -5.90 7.96
C LEU A 612 4.00 -6.43 7.96
N ALA A 613 4.54 -6.76 6.79
CA ALA A 613 5.82 -7.42 6.69
C ALA A 613 6.64 -6.94 5.48
N GLY A 614 7.95 -6.83 5.67
CA GLY A 614 8.88 -6.67 4.54
C GLY A 614 8.90 -7.92 3.68
N TYR A 615 9.40 -9.03 4.23
CA TYR A 615 9.42 -10.33 3.56
C TYR A 615 8.78 -11.42 4.42
N ALA A 616 7.83 -12.16 3.84
CA ALA A 616 7.15 -13.26 4.51
C ALA A 616 7.45 -14.58 3.80
N TYR A 617 8.19 -15.47 4.46
CA TYR A 617 8.65 -16.73 3.88
C TYR A 617 8.07 -17.94 4.61
N ALA A 618 7.65 -18.94 3.86
CA ALA A 618 7.31 -20.25 4.38
C ALA A 618 7.81 -21.36 3.44
N SER A 619 8.30 -22.47 4.01
CA SER A 619 8.69 -23.64 3.22
C SER A 619 7.47 -24.25 2.51
N THR A 620 7.70 -25.02 1.44
CA THR A 620 6.64 -25.52 0.53
C THR A 620 5.53 -26.32 1.21
N ASN A 621 5.84 -27.02 2.30
CA ASN A 621 4.87 -27.85 3.04
C ASN A 621 4.44 -27.20 4.35
N SER A 622 4.72 -25.91 4.56
CA SER A 622 4.36 -25.20 5.78
C SER A 622 2.85 -24.90 5.82
N PRO A 623 2.18 -25.10 6.97
CA PRO A 623 0.80 -24.65 7.17
C PRO A 623 0.69 -23.12 7.42
N ALA A 624 1.83 -22.43 7.54
CA ALA A 624 1.89 -21.01 7.83
C ALA A 624 1.21 -20.19 6.72
N HIS A 625 0.44 -19.19 7.14
CA HIS A 625 -0.30 -18.30 6.26
C HIS A 625 -0.40 -16.89 6.84
N ILE A 626 -0.66 -15.91 5.98
CA ILE A 626 -1.07 -14.57 6.38
C ILE A 626 -2.52 -14.41 5.96
N LYS A 627 -3.40 -14.13 6.92
CA LYS A 627 -4.85 -14.09 6.66
C LYS A 627 -5.57 -12.95 7.34
N GLY A 628 -6.59 -12.38 6.69
CA GLY A 628 -7.51 -11.45 7.36
C GLY A 628 -6.87 -10.11 7.74
N ILE A 629 -5.81 -9.69 7.03
CA ILE A 629 -5.09 -8.45 7.30
C ILE A 629 -5.78 -7.29 6.58
N LYS A 630 -6.11 -6.23 7.30
CA LYS A 630 -6.84 -5.08 6.75
C LYS A 630 -6.11 -3.77 7.00
N THR A 631 -6.19 -2.83 6.06
CA THR A 631 -5.74 -1.44 6.27
C THR A 631 -6.90 -0.47 6.07
N THR A 632 -6.88 0.68 6.76
CA THR A 632 -7.84 1.77 6.54
C THR A 632 -7.33 2.76 5.47
N ASN A 633 -8.20 3.68 5.04
CA ASN A 633 -7.87 4.73 4.06
C ASN A 633 -6.81 5.72 4.59
N ASN A 634 -6.53 5.73 5.89
CA ASN A 634 -5.58 6.64 6.52
C ASN A 634 -4.13 6.13 6.48
N CYS A 635 -3.94 4.90 6.01
CA CYS A 635 -2.64 4.26 5.95
C CYS A 635 -1.89 4.62 4.65
N THR A 636 -0.56 4.66 4.72
CA THR A 636 0.31 4.96 3.57
C THR A 636 1.56 4.09 3.58
N VAL A 637 1.95 3.58 2.41
CA VAL A 637 3.18 2.80 2.19
C VAL A 637 3.99 3.42 1.07
N ILE A 638 5.23 3.78 1.37
CA ILE A 638 6.20 4.30 0.41
C ILE A 638 7.45 3.43 0.50
N GLY A 639 7.81 2.76 -0.61
CA GLY A 639 8.98 1.90 -0.73
C GLY A 639 9.71 2.10 -2.07
N GLN A 640 10.62 1.18 -2.44
CA GLN A 640 11.35 1.25 -3.71
C GLN A 640 11.23 -0.04 -4.56
N GLU A 641 11.95 -1.14 -4.29
CA GLU A 641 12.04 -2.30 -5.22
C GLU A 641 10.91 -3.32 -5.16
N ASP A 642 10.40 -3.65 -3.98
CA ASP A 642 9.32 -4.62 -3.75
C ASP A 642 8.40 -3.99 -2.72
N THR A 643 7.30 -3.39 -3.18
CA THR A 643 6.42 -2.61 -2.32
C THR A 643 4.99 -3.12 -2.39
N GLY A 644 4.49 -3.64 -1.27
CA GLY A 644 3.12 -4.08 -1.13
C GLY A 644 2.38 -3.28 -0.08
N GLY A 645 1.08 -3.03 -0.26
CA GLY A 645 0.27 -2.40 0.79
C GLY A 645 0.25 -3.21 2.08
N ILE A 646 0.28 -4.55 1.99
CA ILE A 646 0.34 -5.46 3.15
C ILE A 646 1.75 -6.05 3.32
N VAL A 647 2.29 -6.69 2.28
CA VAL A 647 3.58 -7.39 2.34
C VAL A 647 4.49 -6.97 1.20
N GLY A 648 5.75 -6.65 1.45
CA GLY A 648 6.71 -6.32 0.38
C GLY A 648 6.90 -7.48 -0.59
N SER A 649 7.32 -8.65 -0.09
CA SER A 649 7.42 -9.88 -0.88
C SER A 649 6.91 -11.10 -0.09
N ALA A 650 6.25 -12.03 -0.79
CA ALA A 650 5.62 -13.20 -0.20
C ALA A 650 6.14 -14.50 -0.84
N LYS A 651 6.65 -15.40 0.01
CA LYS A 651 6.74 -16.84 -0.25
C LYS A 651 5.90 -17.59 0.79
N ILE A 652 4.69 -17.09 1.01
CA ILE A 652 3.66 -17.63 1.89
C ILE A 652 2.28 -17.37 1.27
N ASN A 653 1.24 -18.13 1.65
CA ASN A 653 -0.12 -17.85 1.19
C ASN A 653 -0.65 -16.56 1.82
N LEU A 654 -1.27 -15.72 1.01
CA LEU A 654 -1.98 -14.51 1.44
C LEU A 654 -3.47 -14.72 1.21
N GLU A 655 -4.28 -14.64 2.27
CA GLU A 655 -5.69 -15.00 2.21
C GLU A 655 -6.58 -13.93 2.86
N ASN A 656 -7.70 -13.56 2.26
CA ASN A 656 -8.66 -12.63 2.87
C ASN A 656 -8.05 -11.28 3.29
N CYS A 657 -7.02 -10.79 2.60
CA CYS A 657 -6.35 -9.53 2.92
C CYS A 657 -6.99 -8.36 2.16
N GLU A 658 -7.15 -7.21 2.83
CA GLU A 658 -7.79 -6.02 2.31
C GLU A 658 -6.87 -4.80 2.44
N ASN A 659 -6.46 -4.21 1.32
CA ASN A 659 -5.69 -2.97 1.34
C ASN A 659 -6.55 -1.76 0.99
N ARG A 660 -6.64 -0.79 1.90
CA ARG A 660 -7.17 0.55 1.63
C ARG A 660 -6.11 1.65 1.70
N SER A 661 -4.88 1.31 2.08
CA SER A 661 -3.76 2.24 2.15
C SER A 661 -3.33 2.72 0.76
N SER A 662 -2.81 3.94 0.67
CA SER A 662 -2.11 4.40 -0.53
C SER A 662 -0.73 3.77 -0.60
N VAL A 663 -0.38 3.16 -1.74
CA VAL A 663 0.87 2.42 -1.94
C VAL A 663 1.67 3.07 -3.06
N LYS A 664 2.91 3.44 -2.77
CA LYS A 664 3.83 4.04 -3.74
C LYS A 664 5.18 3.32 -3.71
N GLY A 665 5.69 2.93 -4.88
CA GLY A 665 7.02 2.33 -5.00
C GLY A 665 7.72 2.67 -6.31
N THR A 666 8.86 2.05 -6.58
CA THR A 666 9.60 2.21 -7.84
C THR A 666 9.41 1.00 -8.74
N ARG A 667 9.78 -0.19 -8.27
CA ARG A 667 9.64 -1.46 -9.00
C ARG A 667 8.75 -2.40 -8.19
N LEU A 668 8.13 -3.37 -8.86
CA LEU A 668 7.32 -4.46 -8.25
C LEU A 668 6.34 -3.95 -7.19
N VAL A 669 5.37 -3.15 -7.61
CA VAL A 669 4.42 -2.49 -6.70
C VAL A 669 3.06 -3.15 -6.78
N GLY A 670 2.50 -3.55 -5.63
CA GLY A 670 1.16 -4.14 -5.55
C GLY A 670 0.34 -3.60 -4.39
N GLY A 671 -0.98 -3.53 -4.56
CA GLY A 671 -1.87 -3.13 -3.47
C GLY A 671 -1.86 -4.12 -2.30
N ILE A 672 -1.69 -5.42 -2.56
CA ILE A 672 -1.55 -6.45 -1.52
C ILE A 672 -0.06 -6.79 -1.31
N ALA A 673 0.61 -7.20 -2.38
CA ALA A 673 2.00 -7.65 -2.33
C ALA A 673 2.86 -7.07 -3.46
N GLY A 674 4.09 -6.68 -3.17
CA GLY A 674 5.02 -6.27 -4.23
C GLY A 674 5.39 -7.44 -5.15
N SER A 675 5.78 -8.57 -4.55
CA SER A 675 6.02 -9.82 -5.27
C SER A 675 5.53 -11.06 -4.52
N CYS A 676 5.26 -12.14 -5.25
CA CYS A 676 4.89 -13.45 -4.71
C CYS A 676 5.54 -14.58 -5.52
N THR A 677 6.00 -15.63 -4.85
CA THR A 677 6.72 -16.75 -5.46
C THR A 677 6.16 -18.09 -5.02
N GLU A 678 5.69 -18.91 -5.98
CA GLU A 678 5.27 -20.31 -5.79
C GLU A 678 4.15 -20.51 -4.75
N ARG A 679 3.31 -19.50 -4.55
CA ARG A 679 2.26 -19.46 -3.52
C ARG A 679 0.97 -18.86 -4.07
N ASN A 680 -0.07 -18.86 -3.24
CA ASN A 680 -1.38 -18.38 -3.64
C ASN A 680 -1.71 -17.05 -2.97
N ILE A 681 -2.29 -16.13 -3.74
CA ILE A 681 -3.00 -14.96 -3.23
C ILE A 681 -4.48 -15.23 -3.47
N ARG A 682 -5.24 -15.38 -2.39
CA ARG A 682 -6.64 -15.82 -2.45
C ARG A 682 -7.55 -14.86 -1.72
N ARG A 683 -8.68 -14.53 -2.31
CA ARG A 683 -9.72 -13.73 -1.65
C ARG A 683 -9.20 -12.36 -1.15
N CYS A 684 -8.26 -11.75 -1.87
CA CYS A 684 -7.65 -10.48 -1.48
C CYS A 684 -8.21 -9.31 -2.30
N THR A 685 -8.38 -8.16 -1.66
CA THR A 685 -8.96 -6.96 -2.30
C THR A 685 -8.10 -5.72 -2.07
N ASN A 686 -7.82 -4.98 -3.15
CA ASN A 686 -7.24 -3.65 -3.07
C ASN A 686 -8.28 -2.57 -3.39
N TYR A 687 -8.46 -1.62 -2.47
CA TYR A 687 -9.22 -0.39 -2.62
C TYR A 687 -8.30 0.85 -2.73
N GLY A 688 -7.08 0.76 -2.20
CA GLY A 688 -6.14 1.87 -2.14
C GLY A 688 -5.52 2.23 -3.50
N THR A 689 -5.05 3.47 -3.63
CA THR A 689 -4.30 3.87 -4.84
C THR A 689 -2.94 3.17 -4.88
N VAL A 690 -2.51 2.74 -6.06
CA VAL A 690 -1.20 2.12 -6.28
C VAL A 690 -0.44 2.94 -7.31
N GLU A 691 0.76 3.40 -6.95
CA GLU A 691 1.58 4.27 -7.78
C GLU A 691 3.01 3.74 -7.92
N ASN A 692 3.58 3.85 -9.12
CA ASN A 692 5.01 3.64 -9.29
C ASN A 692 5.67 4.49 -10.38
N ASP A 693 6.99 4.63 -10.29
CA ASP A 693 7.80 5.36 -11.27
C ASP A 693 8.75 4.48 -12.11
N GLY A 694 8.85 3.19 -11.81
CA GLY A 694 9.60 2.17 -12.55
C GLY A 694 8.71 1.04 -13.10
N SER A 695 9.19 -0.20 -13.06
CA SER A 695 8.51 -1.32 -13.75
C SER A 695 7.65 -2.19 -12.85
N TYR A 696 6.58 -2.74 -13.44
CA TYR A 696 5.69 -3.76 -12.90
C TYR A 696 4.85 -3.28 -11.73
N ILE A 697 3.61 -2.91 -12.05
CA ILE A 697 2.62 -2.45 -11.07
C ILE A 697 1.29 -3.18 -11.26
N GLY A 698 0.75 -3.68 -10.15
CA GLY A 698 -0.54 -4.38 -10.11
C GLY A 698 -1.45 -3.89 -9.00
N GLY A 699 -2.76 -3.97 -9.19
CA GLY A 699 -3.69 -3.64 -8.11
C GLY A 699 -3.62 -4.65 -6.96
N ILE A 700 -3.40 -5.94 -7.26
CA ILE A 700 -3.16 -6.98 -6.26
C ILE A 700 -1.67 -7.20 -6.06
N ILE A 701 -0.93 -7.42 -7.15
CA ILE A 701 0.48 -7.85 -7.08
C ILE A 701 1.36 -7.22 -8.16
N GLY A 702 2.56 -6.74 -7.80
CA GLY A 702 3.53 -6.24 -8.78
C GLY A 702 4.09 -7.36 -9.67
N TYR A 703 4.64 -8.42 -9.05
CA TYR A 703 5.27 -9.54 -9.74
C TYR A 703 4.88 -10.91 -9.18
N ALA A 704 4.34 -11.77 -10.05
CA ALA A 704 3.87 -13.11 -9.72
C ALA A 704 4.78 -14.17 -10.37
N TYR A 705 5.53 -14.95 -9.59
CA TYR A 705 6.35 -16.06 -10.08
C TYR A 705 5.71 -17.39 -9.69
N GLY A 706 5.25 -18.19 -10.66
CA GLY A 706 4.57 -19.47 -10.39
C GLY A 706 3.43 -19.35 -9.36
N THR A 707 2.72 -18.22 -9.36
CA THR A 707 1.75 -17.85 -8.32
C THR A 707 0.33 -18.02 -8.84
N SER A 708 -0.59 -18.46 -7.99
CA SER A 708 -2.03 -18.46 -8.30
C SER A 708 -2.72 -17.27 -7.65
N ILE A 709 -3.46 -16.50 -8.46
CA ILE A 709 -4.24 -15.35 -8.01
C ILE A 709 -5.71 -15.72 -8.15
N GLU A 710 -6.38 -16.00 -7.04
CA GLU A 710 -7.72 -16.59 -7.02
C GLU A 710 -8.69 -15.70 -6.23
N ASP A 711 -9.89 -15.47 -6.77
CA ASP A 711 -10.94 -14.70 -6.11
C ASP A 711 -10.46 -13.31 -5.64
N CYS A 712 -9.66 -12.60 -6.44
CA CYS A 712 -9.08 -11.31 -6.04
C CYS A 712 -9.67 -10.13 -6.82
N ALA A 713 -9.76 -8.96 -6.16
CA ALA A 713 -10.36 -7.76 -6.73
C ALA A 713 -9.49 -6.50 -6.59
N ASN A 714 -9.37 -5.72 -7.66
CA ASN A 714 -8.82 -4.37 -7.58
C ASN A 714 -9.88 -3.31 -7.87
N TYR A 715 -10.23 -2.53 -6.85
CA TYR A 715 -11.07 -1.33 -6.93
C TYR A 715 -10.28 -0.03 -6.96
N GLY A 716 -9.02 -0.08 -6.52
CA GLY A 716 -8.13 1.08 -6.46
C GLY A 716 -7.63 1.56 -7.82
N LYS A 717 -7.35 2.85 -7.93
CA LYS A 717 -6.72 3.46 -9.10
C LYS A 717 -5.24 3.09 -9.17
N ILE A 718 -4.76 2.76 -10.37
CA ILE A 718 -3.37 2.46 -10.67
C ILE A 718 -2.78 3.57 -11.55
N THR A 719 -1.66 4.15 -11.10
CA THR A 719 -0.94 5.20 -11.83
C THR A 719 0.53 4.83 -11.96
N SER A 720 1.08 4.88 -13.16
CA SER A 720 2.46 4.47 -13.41
C SER A 720 3.17 5.40 -14.38
N THR A 721 4.44 5.72 -14.10
CA THR A 721 5.30 6.41 -15.08
C THR A 721 6.37 5.50 -15.69
N GLY A 722 6.41 4.21 -15.31
CA GLY A 722 7.35 3.24 -15.87
C GLY A 722 6.65 2.17 -16.70
N TRP A 723 7.10 0.90 -16.68
CA TRP A 723 6.73 -0.11 -17.69
C TRP A 723 5.82 -1.20 -17.09
N HIS A 724 4.81 -1.66 -17.85
CA HIS A 724 3.93 -2.77 -17.52
C HIS A 724 3.02 -2.52 -16.30
N ALA A 725 1.83 -1.96 -16.57
CA ALA A 725 0.77 -1.80 -15.57
C ALA A 725 -0.39 -2.76 -15.82
N GLY A 726 -0.88 -3.41 -14.76
CA GLY A 726 -2.03 -4.31 -14.78
C GLY A 726 -3.03 -4.03 -13.67
N GLY A 727 -4.33 -4.13 -13.94
CA GLY A 727 -5.34 -3.97 -12.89
C GLY A 727 -5.24 -4.99 -11.76
N ILE A 728 -4.83 -6.23 -12.07
CA ILE A 728 -4.61 -7.30 -11.09
C ILE A 728 -3.11 -7.48 -10.85
N ALA A 729 -2.32 -7.72 -11.91
CA ALA A 729 -0.88 -7.97 -11.77
C ALA A 729 -0.02 -7.18 -12.76
N GLY A 730 1.13 -6.67 -12.30
CA GLY A 730 2.10 -5.99 -13.18
C GLY A 730 2.77 -6.96 -14.15
N LYS A 731 3.37 -8.02 -13.62
CA LYS A 731 3.99 -9.11 -14.40
C LYS A 731 3.69 -10.48 -13.82
N THR A 732 3.48 -11.46 -14.69
CA THR A 732 3.43 -12.89 -14.33
C THR A 732 4.56 -13.64 -15.03
N LEU A 733 5.20 -14.55 -14.31
CA LEU A 733 6.30 -15.39 -14.79
C LEU A 733 6.08 -16.87 -14.44
N GLU A 734 6.65 -17.78 -15.24
CA GLU A 734 6.49 -19.24 -15.12
C GLU A 734 5.00 -19.67 -15.20
N ASN A 735 4.69 -20.93 -14.91
CA ASN A 735 3.32 -21.48 -14.92
C ASN A 735 2.43 -20.89 -13.81
N SER A 736 2.04 -19.62 -13.94
CA SER A 736 1.13 -18.89 -13.06
C SER A 736 -0.33 -19.09 -13.47
N SER A 737 -1.28 -18.78 -12.58
CA SER A 737 -2.72 -18.83 -12.92
C SER A 737 -3.51 -17.67 -12.33
N ILE A 738 -4.58 -17.29 -13.02
CA ILE A 738 -5.58 -16.34 -12.53
C ILE A 738 -6.95 -17.03 -12.51
N GLN A 739 -7.72 -16.81 -11.45
CA GLN A 739 -9.04 -17.41 -11.29
C GLN A 739 -10.02 -16.44 -10.64
N ASN A 740 -11.19 -16.26 -11.25
CA ASN A 740 -12.30 -15.49 -10.68
C ASN A 740 -11.83 -14.11 -10.19
N VAL A 741 -11.14 -13.35 -11.04
CA VAL A 741 -10.58 -12.04 -10.68
C VAL A 741 -11.43 -10.89 -11.24
N PHE A 742 -11.41 -9.74 -10.55
CA PHE A 742 -12.14 -8.55 -10.98
C PHE A 742 -11.30 -7.27 -10.91
N SER A 743 -11.16 -6.58 -12.04
CA SER A 743 -10.50 -5.27 -12.14
C SER A 743 -11.51 -4.16 -12.41
N TYR A 744 -11.70 -3.26 -11.44
CA TYR A 744 -12.70 -2.18 -11.51
C TYR A 744 -12.09 -0.79 -11.69
N GLY A 745 -10.96 -0.51 -11.04
CA GLY A 745 -10.32 0.80 -11.01
C GLY A 745 -9.58 1.17 -12.31
N ASP A 746 -9.38 2.46 -12.52
CA ASP A 746 -8.65 2.99 -13.68
C ASP A 746 -7.16 2.58 -13.65
N VAL A 747 -6.58 2.35 -14.83
CA VAL A 747 -5.17 1.99 -15.01
C VAL A 747 -4.52 2.96 -15.99
N THR A 748 -3.61 3.78 -15.50
CA THR A 748 -2.91 4.81 -16.29
C THR A 748 -1.41 4.58 -16.29
N ASN A 749 -0.79 4.62 -17.48
CA ASN A 749 0.65 4.43 -17.64
C ASN A 749 1.19 5.24 -18.83
N THR A 750 2.29 5.96 -18.64
CA THR A 750 2.88 6.87 -19.66
C THR A 750 3.73 6.18 -20.73
N ASN A 751 4.18 4.93 -20.55
CA ASN A 751 5.00 4.17 -21.51
C ASN A 751 4.21 3.14 -22.34
N GLU A 752 2.87 3.29 -22.42
CA GLU A 752 1.92 2.58 -23.30
C GLU A 752 1.79 1.04 -23.19
N VAL A 753 2.61 0.34 -22.40
CA VAL A 753 2.47 -1.12 -22.19
C VAL A 753 1.65 -1.41 -20.94
N LEU A 754 0.35 -1.65 -21.13
CA LEU A 754 -0.64 -1.74 -20.08
C LEU A 754 -1.80 -2.66 -20.46
N GLY A 755 -2.32 -3.40 -19.49
CA GLY A 755 -3.51 -4.23 -19.64
C GLY A 755 -4.45 -4.03 -18.47
N ILE A 756 -5.76 -4.11 -18.68
CA ILE A 756 -6.74 -3.89 -17.61
C ILE A 756 -6.70 -5.00 -16.56
N ILE A 757 -6.17 -6.18 -16.89
CA ILE A 757 -5.93 -7.28 -15.94
C ILE A 757 -4.42 -7.44 -15.67
N ILE A 758 -3.61 -7.66 -16.71
CA ILE A 758 -2.18 -7.97 -16.57
C ILE A 758 -1.32 -7.04 -17.43
N GLY A 759 -0.23 -6.51 -16.88
CA GLY A 759 0.72 -5.70 -17.65
C GLY A 759 1.58 -6.51 -18.62
N TYR A 760 2.23 -7.57 -18.11
CA TYR A 760 3.12 -8.44 -18.90
C TYR A 760 3.05 -9.91 -18.48
N VAL A 761 2.94 -10.80 -19.46
CA VAL A 761 3.00 -12.25 -19.27
C VAL A 761 4.28 -12.77 -19.91
N GLU A 762 5.14 -13.41 -19.11
CA GLU A 762 6.34 -14.12 -19.56
C GLU A 762 6.26 -15.59 -19.14
N GLY A 763 6.12 -16.51 -20.10
CA GLY A 763 5.78 -17.91 -19.83
C GLY A 763 4.27 -18.17 -19.99
N THR A 764 3.73 -19.12 -19.23
CA THR A 764 2.32 -19.55 -19.36
C THR A 764 1.48 -19.00 -18.22
N LEU A 765 0.49 -18.15 -18.54
CA LEU A 765 -0.53 -17.72 -17.60
C LEU A 765 -1.87 -18.39 -17.93
N THR A 766 -2.31 -19.34 -17.10
CA THR A 766 -3.59 -20.03 -17.29
C THR A 766 -4.74 -19.29 -16.58
N ALA A 767 -5.74 -18.86 -17.33
CA ALA A 767 -6.98 -18.34 -16.79
C ALA A 767 -7.96 -19.50 -16.51
N LYS A 768 -8.35 -19.64 -15.25
CA LYS A 768 -9.31 -20.63 -14.74
C LYS A 768 -10.59 -19.89 -14.33
N GLY A 769 -11.77 -20.47 -14.54
CA GLY A 769 -13.02 -19.77 -14.22
C GLY A 769 -13.23 -18.51 -15.06
N ILE A 770 -13.56 -17.37 -14.43
CA ILE A 770 -13.86 -16.10 -15.14
C ILE A 770 -12.85 -14.99 -14.79
N VAL A 771 -12.46 -14.20 -15.78
CA VAL A 771 -11.64 -12.99 -15.63
C VAL A 771 -12.48 -11.78 -16.03
N THR A 772 -12.74 -10.87 -15.08
CA THR A 772 -13.70 -9.79 -15.28
C THR A 772 -13.10 -8.40 -15.14
N TYR A 773 -13.62 -7.42 -15.87
CA TYR A 773 -13.26 -6.02 -15.69
C TYR A 773 -14.42 -5.04 -15.95
N ASN A 774 -14.29 -3.85 -15.38
CA ASN A 774 -15.16 -2.71 -15.65
C ASN A 774 -14.83 -2.12 -17.02
N LYS A 775 -15.76 -2.27 -17.98
CA LYS A 775 -15.62 -1.78 -19.36
C LYS A 775 -15.58 -0.24 -19.45
N GLU A 776 -16.05 0.44 -18.41
CA GLU A 776 -16.01 1.90 -18.29
C GLU A 776 -14.78 2.40 -17.53
N ALA A 777 -13.87 1.52 -17.10
CA ALA A 777 -12.60 1.92 -16.50
C ALA A 777 -11.70 2.55 -17.57
N LEU A 778 -10.94 3.57 -17.18
CA LEU A 778 -10.00 4.22 -18.08
C LEU A 778 -8.70 3.44 -18.12
N LEU A 779 -8.35 2.96 -19.31
CA LEU A 779 -7.06 2.40 -19.65
C LEU A 779 -6.27 3.47 -20.42
N ASN A 780 -5.31 4.11 -19.75
CA ASN A 780 -4.57 5.28 -20.25
C ASN A 780 -5.49 6.41 -20.77
N ASN A 781 -6.44 6.84 -19.92
CA ASN A 781 -7.44 7.88 -20.22
C ASN A 781 -8.44 7.54 -21.34
N SER A 782 -8.53 6.28 -21.77
CA SER A 782 -9.52 5.80 -22.75
C SER A 782 -10.28 4.57 -22.24
N SER A 783 -11.58 4.52 -22.49
CA SER A 783 -12.40 3.31 -22.29
C SER A 783 -12.60 2.52 -23.60
N GLU A 784 -11.94 2.92 -24.68
CA GLU A 784 -12.00 2.26 -25.99
C GLU A 784 -10.76 1.36 -26.19
N ASN A 785 -10.94 0.22 -26.86
CA ASN A 785 -9.87 -0.74 -27.18
C ASN A 785 -9.07 -1.24 -25.96
N ILE A 786 -9.76 -1.48 -24.84
CA ILE A 786 -9.17 -1.98 -23.60
C ILE A 786 -8.47 -3.32 -23.85
N LYS A 787 -7.15 -3.37 -23.66
CA LYS A 787 -6.36 -4.60 -23.71
C LYS A 787 -6.49 -5.36 -22.40
N ILE A 788 -6.72 -6.67 -22.46
CA ILE A 788 -6.77 -7.54 -21.29
C ILE A 788 -5.36 -7.72 -20.70
N VAL A 789 -4.43 -8.04 -21.59
CA VAL A 789 -3.00 -8.21 -21.30
C VAL A 789 -2.22 -7.19 -22.14
N GLY A 790 -1.30 -6.45 -21.50
CA GLY A 790 -0.48 -5.46 -22.20
C GLY A 790 0.52 -6.09 -23.18
N THR A 791 1.25 -7.11 -22.72
CA THR A 791 2.17 -7.91 -23.55
C THR A 791 2.12 -9.38 -23.14
N GLY A 792 2.11 -10.28 -24.11
CA GLY A 792 1.90 -11.72 -23.90
C GLY A 792 0.45 -12.14 -24.12
N SER A 793 0.08 -13.34 -23.68
CA SER A 793 -1.26 -13.90 -23.88
C SER A 793 -1.74 -14.74 -22.69
N LEU A 794 -3.05 -14.94 -22.62
CA LEU A 794 -3.67 -15.88 -21.69
C LEU A 794 -3.75 -17.27 -22.35
N ALA A 795 -3.42 -18.30 -21.57
CA ALA A 795 -3.81 -19.67 -21.86
C ALA A 795 -5.14 -19.98 -21.16
N PHE A 796 -5.96 -20.83 -21.75
CA PHE A 796 -7.27 -21.22 -21.23
C PHE A 796 -7.30 -22.71 -20.96
N GLU A 797 -8.20 -23.15 -20.08
CA GLU A 797 -8.45 -24.58 -19.85
C GLU A 797 -8.96 -25.27 -21.13
N ASP A 798 -8.76 -26.58 -21.23
CA ASP A 798 -9.09 -27.36 -22.42
C ASP A 798 -10.54 -27.14 -22.87
N GLY A 799 -10.70 -26.76 -24.14
CA GLY A 799 -12.01 -26.50 -24.75
C GLY A 799 -12.61 -25.12 -24.48
N LYS A 800 -11.90 -24.21 -23.78
CA LYS A 800 -12.32 -22.82 -23.56
C LYS A 800 -11.59 -21.85 -24.49
N VAL A 801 -12.30 -20.81 -24.92
CA VAL A 801 -11.71 -19.67 -25.63
C VAL A 801 -11.84 -18.39 -24.80
N GLU A 802 -11.15 -17.32 -25.23
CA GLU A 802 -11.17 -16.03 -24.53
C GLU A 802 -12.59 -15.51 -24.25
N ALA A 803 -13.50 -15.66 -25.21
CA ALA A 803 -14.89 -15.22 -25.07
C ALA A 803 -15.67 -15.97 -23.97
N ASP A 804 -15.24 -17.18 -23.57
CA ASP A 804 -15.86 -17.94 -22.49
C ASP A 804 -15.41 -17.45 -21.11
N VAL A 805 -14.16 -16.99 -21.03
CA VAL A 805 -13.45 -16.72 -19.76
C VAL A 805 -13.39 -15.23 -19.44
N VAL A 806 -13.12 -14.38 -20.43
CA VAL A 806 -12.96 -12.94 -20.23
C VAL A 806 -14.27 -12.21 -20.45
N LYS A 807 -14.74 -11.48 -19.44
CA LYS A 807 -16.03 -10.75 -19.48
C LYS A 807 -15.84 -9.29 -19.08
N ALA A 808 -16.48 -8.39 -19.83
CA ALA A 808 -16.45 -6.95 -19.60
C ALA A 808 -17.84 -6.47 -19.23
N PHE A 809 -17.97 -5.65 -18.18
CA PHE A 809 -19.26 -5.20 -17.67
C PHE A 809 -19.32 -3.68 -17.54
N THR A 810 -20.48 -3.09 -17.84
CA THR A 810 -20.78 -1.70 -17.50
C THR A 810 -20.97 -1.54 -15.99
N LYS A 811 -20.88 -0.31 -15.46
CA LYS A 811 -21.14 -0.07 -14.03
C LYS A 811 -22.56 -0.47 -13.63
N GLN A 812 -23.52 -0.36 -14.55
CA GLN A 812 -24.89 -0.81 -14.32
C GLN A 812 -24.98 -2.34 -14.19
N GLN A 813 -24.31 -3.09 -15.06
CA GLN A 813 -24.23 -4.56 -14.96
C GLN A 813 -23.49 -5.01 -13.70
N ILE A 814 -22.43 -4.29 -13.31
CA ILE A 814 -21.69 -4.57 -12.08
C ILE A 814 -22.60 -4.43 -10.85
N LYS A 815 -23.52 -3.46 -10.84
CA LYS A 815 -24.51 -3.27 -9.75
C LYS A 815 -25.65 -4.30 -9.74
N SER A 816 -25.81 -5.09 -10.81
CA SER A 816 -26.97 -5.98 -10.97
C SER A 816 -26.85 -7.27 -10.15
N GLY A 817 -25.65 -7.65 -9.71
CA GLY A 817 -25.37 -8.96 -9.10
C GLY A 817 -24.80 -9.99 -10.09
N GLU A 818 -24.87 -9.71 -11.39
CA GLU A 818 -24.37 -10.60 -12.45
C GLU A 818 -22.92 -11.00 -12.23
N VAL A 819 -22.06 -10.01 -11.95
CA VAL A 819 -20.62 -10.22 -11.80
C VAL A 819 -20.32 -11.09 -10.58
N ALA A 820 -20.98 -10.84 -9.44
CA ALA A 820 -20.80 -11.65 -8.23
C ALA A 820 -21.21 -13.12 -8.46
N TYR A 821 -22.33 -13.34 -9.15
CA TYR A 821 -22.81 -14.69 -9.46
C TYR A 821 -21.86 -15.44 -10.42
N LEU A 822 -21.40 -14.77 -11.48
CA LEU A 822 -20.47 -15.36 -12.44
C LEU A 822 -19.11 -15.69 -11.82
N LEU A 823 -18.59 -14.81 -10.94
CA LEU A 823 -17.33 -15.04 -10.23
C LEU A 823 -17.41 -16.23 -9.27
N ASN A 824 -18.60 -16.57 -8.76
CA ASN A 824 -18.82 -17.80 -8.01
C ASN A 824 -19.01 -19.04 -8.92
N GLY A 825 -18.78 -18.94 -10.23
CA GLY A 825 -18.98 -20.07 -11.15
C GLY A 825 -20.44 -20.32 -11.50
N SER A 826 -21.27 -19.26 -11.49
CA SER A 826 -22.71 -19.35 -11.75
C SER A 826 -23.44 -20.25 -10.76
N THR A 827 -23.12 -20.13 -9.47
CA THR A 827 -23.83 -20.80 -8.38
C THR A 827 -24.04 -19.86 -7.20
N SER A 828 -25.11 -20.11 -6.46
CA SER A 828 -25.44 -19.45 -5.18
C SER A 828 -25.41 -20.43 -4.00
N GLY A 829 -25.01 -21.68 -4.25
CA GLY A 829 -24.86 -22.73 -3.24
C GLY A 829 -23.40 -23.14 -3.05
N GLY A 830 -23.10 -23.68 -1.88
CA GLY A 830 -21.74 -24.07 -1.48
C GLY A 830 -20.97 -22.97 -0.73
N GLU A 831 -19.64 -23.13 -0.61
CA GLU A 831 -18.76 -22.10 -0.07
C GLU A 831 -18.49 -21.04 -1.15
N LEU A 832 -19.14 -19.87 -1.01
CA LEU A 832 -19.01 -18.77 -1.97
C LEU A 832 -17.86 -17.83 -1.57
N ALA A 833 -17.15 -17.31 -2.57
CA ALA A 833 -16.13 -16.29 -2.38
C ALA A 833 -16.69 -14.87 -2.57
N TRP A 834 -17.62 -14.70 -3.51
CA TRP A 834 -18.13 -13.39 -3.91
C TRP A 834 -19.55 -13.14 -3.44
N TYR A 835 -19.81 -11.92 -3.01
CA TYR A 835 -21.09 -11.46 -2.46
C TYR A 835 -21.39 -10.06 -2.97
N GLN A 836 -22.65 -9.64 -2.97
CA GLN A 836 -23.04 -8.28 -3.29
C GLN A 836 -24.43 -7.97 -2.75
N LYS A 837 -24.56 -6.91 -1.96
CA LYS A 837 -25.85 -6.39 -1.53
C LYS A 837 -26.44 -5.48 -2.60
N LEU A 838 -27.37 -5.99 -3.38
CA LEU A 838 -28.02 -5.31 -4.48
C LEU A 838 -28.77 -4.06 -3.99
N GLY A 839 -28.68 -2.98 -4.76
CA GLY A 839 -29.21 -1.66 -4.41
C GLY A 839 -28.36 -0.85 -3.42
N THR A 840 -27.37 -1.46 -2.76
CA THR A 840 -26.43 -0.77 -1.83
C THR A 840 -25.00 -0.77 -2.38
N ASP A 841 -24.47 -1.96 -2.69
CA ASP A 841 -23.08 -2.13 -3.09
C ASP A 841 -22.87 -1.72 -4.55
N ALA A 842 -21.83 -0.91 -4.79
CA ALA A 842 -21.48 -0.49 -6.15
C ALA A 842 -20.87 -1.63 -7.00
N TYR A 843 -20.32 -2.66 -6.35
CA TYR A 843 -19.61 -3.78 -6.95
C TYR A 843 -19.58 -5.00 -6.02
N PRO A 844 -19.25 -6.21 -6.53
CA PRO A 844 -19.06 -7.41 -5.71
C PRO A 844 -18.00 -7.24 -4.61
N VAL A 845 -18.11 -7.98 -3.53
CA VAL A 845 -17.16 -7.98 -2.40
C VAL A 845 -16.87 -9.40 -1.94
N LEU A 846 -15.74 -9.59 -1.27
CA LEU A 846 -15.30 -10.91 -0.78
C LEU A 846 -15.71 -11.19 0.68
N THR A 847 -16.49 -10.29 1.28
CA THR A 847 -16.97 -10.42 2.66
C THR A 847 -18.44 -10.82 2.67
N ALA A 848 -18.75 -11.96 3.28
CA ALA A 848 -20.12 -12.38 3.54
C ALA A 848 -20.76 -11.46 4.58
N THR A 849 -21.93 -10.90 4.27
CA THR A 849 -22.75 -10.15 5.22
C THR A 849 -24.20 -10.62 5.11
N LYS A 850 -24.99 -10.42 6.17
CA LYS A 850 -26.37 -10.93 6.17
C LYS A 850 -27.16 -10.34 4.98
N GLY A 851 -27.63 -11.23 4.09
CA GLY A 851 -28.46 -10.86 2.94
C GLY A 851 -27.68 -10.29 1.73
N ASN A 852 -26.39 -10.58 1.58
CA ASN A 852 -25.61 -10.17 0.40
C ASN A 852 -25.23 -11.33 -0.55
N THR A 853 -25.72 -12.55 -0.32
CA THR A 853 -25.60 -13.64 -1.30
C THR A 853 -26.42 -13.30 -2.53
N VAL A 854 -25.85 -13.44 -3.74
CA VAL A 854 -26.58 -13.21 -4.98
C VAL A 854 -27.12 -14.54 -5.50
N TYR A 855 -28.42 -14.57 -5.76
CA TYR A 855 -29.18 -15.66 -6.34
C TYR A 855 -29.56 -15.33 -7.76
N ASN A 856 -29.45 -16.30 -8.68
CA ASN A 856 -29.96 -16.16 -10.03
C ASN A 856 -31.40 -16.68 -10.13
N GLY A 857 -32.31 -15.87 -10.67
CA GLY A 857 -33.72 -16.18 -10.86
C GLY A 857 -34.22 -15.72 -12.23
N SER A 858 -35.32 -16.30 -12.73
CA SER A 858 -35.89 -15.96 -14.03
C SER A 858 -37.07 -15.00 -13.86
N PHE A 859 -36.93 -13.76 -14.31
CA PHE A 859 -38.06 -12.84 -14.47
C PHE A 859 -38.24 -12.49 -15.96
N ARG A 860 -39.50 -12.42 -16.42
CA ARG A 860 -39.86 -11.68 -17.63
C ARG A 860 -40.57 -10.40 -17.21
N TYR A 861 -39.96 -9.25 -17.45
CA TYR A 861 -40.73 -8.00 -17.49
C TYR A 861 -41.63 -7.98 -18.73
N CYS A 862 -42.67 -7.14 -18.70
CA CYS A 862 -43.54 -6.92 -19.86
C CYS A 862 -42.84 -6.20 -21.03
N ASP A 863 -41.64 -5.64 -20.83
CA ASP A 863 -40.83 -4.91 -21.82
C ASP A 863 -39.69 -5.76 -22.44
N ASN A 864 -39.70 -7.09 -22.22
CA ASN A 864 -38.63 -8.02 -22.60
C ASN A 864 -37.26 -7.75 -21.95
N THR A 865 -37.14 -6.88 -20.96
CA THR A 865 -35.93 -6.80 -20.14
C THR A 865 -35.91 -7.97 -19.14
N THR A 866 -34.71 -8.42 -18.78
CA THR A 866 -34.47 -9.52 -17.84
C THR A 866 -33.62 -8.95 -16.70
N SER A 867 -34.13 -8.92 -15.46
CA SER A 867 -33.27 -8.83 -14.28
C SER A 867 -33.19 -10.24 -13.70
N SER A 868 -32.02 -10.86 -13.71
CA SER A 868 -31.87 -12.27 -13.36
C SER A 868 -31.22 -12.51 -11.99
N TYR A 869 -31.06 -11.48 -11.16
CA TYR A 869 -30.31 -11.57 -9.90
C TYR A 869 -31.03 -10.90 -8.72
N SER A 870 -31.00 -11.54 -7.56
CA SER A 870 -31.65 -11.09 -6.31
C SER A 870 -30.79 -11.46 -5.10
N ASN A 871 -31.00 -10.80 -3.95
CA ASN A 871 -30.44 -11.25 -2.67
C ASN A 871 -31.32 -12.24 -1.90
N SER A 872 -32.42 -12.69 -2.51
CA SER A 872 -33.35 -13.65 -1.92
C SER A 872 -33.23 -15.03 -2.55
N SER A 873 -33.30 -16.05 -1.70
CA SER A 873 -33.38 -17.46 -2.11
C SER A 873 -34.82 -17.94 -2.33
N SER A 874 -35.83 -17.07 -2.14
CA SER A 874 -37.24 -17.48 -2.24
C SER A 874 -37.66 -17.61 -3.70
N ASP A 875 -38.21 -18.75 -4.10
CA ASP A 875 -38.80 -18.95 -5.43
C ASP A 875 -39.87 -17.91 -5.76
N SER A 876 -40.64 -17.42 -4.78
CA SER A 876 -41.65 -16.37 -4.98
C SER A 876 -41.05 -15.00 -5.29
N GLU A 877 -39.80 -14.77 -4.89
CA GLU A 877 -39.03 -13.55 -5.15
C GLU A 877 -38.01 -13.73 -6.27
N LEU A 878 -37.71 -14.97 -6.69
CA LEU A 878 -36.84 -15.32 -7.83
C LEU A 878 -37.62 -15.61 -9.12
N ILE A 879 -38.90 -15.94 -8.99
CA ILE A 879 -39.85 -16.22 -10.07
C ILE A 879 -41.09 -15.37 -9.84
N HIS A 880 -41.17 -14.20 -10.49
CA HIS A 880 -42.43 -13.47 -10.56
C HIS A 880 -43.28 -14.03 -11.71
N VAL A 881 -44.47 -14.55 -11.38
CA VAL A 881 -45.49 -14.90 -12.38
C VAL A 881 -45.94 -13.60 -13.05
N ALA A 882 -45.92 -13.55 -14.38
CA ALA A 882 -46.43 -12.41 -15.15
C ALA A 882 -47.92 -12.17 -14.83
N SER A 883 -48.19 -11.28 -13.88
CA SER A 883 -49.54 -10.97 -13.38
C SER A 883 -49.60 -9.54 -12.83
N ALA A 884 -48.96 -8.59 -13.49
CA ALA A 884 -49.02 -7.17 -13.11
C ALA A 884 -49.52 -6.26 -14.24
N THR A 885 -50.34 -6.81 -15.14
CA THR A 885 -51.11 -6.02 -16.10
C THR A 885 -52.46 -5.69 -15.48
N LEU A 886 -52.69 -4.42 -15.17
CA LEU A 886 -53.98 -3.88 -14.81
C LEU A 886 -54.88 -3.89 -16.04
N ALA A 887 -55.85 -4.82 -16.07
CA ALA A 887 -56.87 -4.90 -17.11
C ALA A 887 -57.85 -3.72 -17.05
N SER A 888 -57.94 -3.05 -15.89
CA SER A 888 -58.75 -1.85 -15.65
C SER A 888 -57.92 -0.80 -14.90
N PRO A 889 -58.20 0.49 -15.08
CA PRO A 889 -57.51 1.55 -14.37
C PRO A 889 -57.60 1.43 -12.84
N GLU A 890 -56.48 1.64 -12.16
CA GLU A 890 -56.38 1.76 -10.70
C GLU A 890 -55.98 3.20 -10.36
N HIS A 891 -56.58 3.78 -9.31
CA HIS A 891 -56.33 5.17 -8.94
C HIS A 891 -55.04 5.29 -8.11
N ASP A 892 -54.09 6.10 -8.57
CA ASP A 892 -52.89 6.49 -7.84
C ASP A 892 -53.22 7.75 -7.03
N ALA A 893 -53.48 7.55 -5.73
CA ALA A 893 -53.91 8.62 -4.83
C ALA A 893 -52.84 9.71 -4.63
N ASP A 894 -51.55 9.36 -4.74
CA ASP A 894 -50.45 10.32 -4.54
C ASP A 894 -50.24 11.21 -5.78
N LYS A 895 -50.52 10.66 -6.98
CA LYS A 895 -50.39 11.39 -8.25
C LYS A 895 -51.69 12.02 -8.73
N HIS A 896 -52.81 11.76 -8.06
CA HIS A 896 -54.15 12.18 -8.49
C HIS A 896 -54.41 11.84 -9.97
N ILE A 897 -54.16 10.58 -10.36
CA ILE A 897 -54.37 10.10 -11.73
C ILE A 897 -54.67 8.59 -11.69
N TYR A 898 -55.23 8.03 -12.76
CA TYR A 898 -55.33 6.58 -12.90
C TYR A 898 -54.15 6.02 -13.70
N HIS A 899 -53.77 4.79 -13.42
CA HIS A 899 -52.83 4.03 -14.24
C HIS A 899 -53.42 2.68 -14.66
N MET A 900 -53.06 2.21 -15.85
CA MET A 900 -53.48 0.91 -16.36
C MET A 900 -52.40 0.29 -17.24
N GLY A 901 -52.58 -0.98 -17.63
CA GLY A 901 -51.53 -1.73 -18.31
C GLY A 901 -50.47 -2.20 -17.32
N CYS A 902 -49.18 -2.00 -17.60
CA CYS A 902 -48.13 -2.46 -16.69
C CYS A 902 -48.12 -1.64 -15.38
N ARG A 903 -48.01 -2.25 -14.19
CA ARG A 903 -47.84 -1.48 -12.94
C ARG A 903 -46.50 -0.72 -12.86
N ASN A 904 -45.47 -1.12 -13.61
CA ASN A 904 -44.17 -0.44 -13.65
C ASN A 904 -44.22 0.77 -14.59
N GLU A 905 -44.07 1.98 -14.05
CA GLU A 905 -44.07 3.26 -14.79
C GLU A 905 -43.00 3.34 -15.90
N GLY A 906 -41.90 2.59 -15.77
CA GLY A 906 -40.84 2.53 -16.79
C GLY A 906 -41.14 1.62 -18.00
N CYS A 907 -42.25 0.88 -17.98
CA CYS A 907 -42.63 -0.02 -19.08
C CYS A 907 -43.36 0.75 -20.19
N THR A 908 -43.07 0.43 -21.45
CA THR A 908 -43.78 1.00 -22.62
C THR A 908 -45.28 0.66 -22.67
N LEU A 909 -45.72 -0.34 -21.89
CA LEU A 909 -47.12 -0.72 -21.73
C LEU A 909 -47.78 -0.07 -20.49
N HIS A 910 -47.06 0.76 -19.73
CA HIS A 910 -47.66 1.59 -18.68
C HIS A 910 -48.39 2.76 -19.32
N LYS A 911 -49.64 2.96 -18.91
CA LYS A 911 -50.47 4.07 -19.40
C LYS A 911 -51.02 4.84 -18.23
N TYR A 912 -50.93 6.16 -18.29
CA TYR A 912 -51.73 7.04 -17.46
C TYR A 912 -53.04 7.32 -18.14
N VAL A 913 -54.11 7.32 -17.37
CA VAL A 913 -55.45 7.65 -17.87
C VAL A 913 -56.15 8.62 -16.92
N ALA A 914 -56.94 9.54 -17.48
CA ALA A 914 -57.63 10.57 -16.71
C ALA A 914 -58.99 10.13 -16.15
N ASP A 915 -59.56 9.02 -16.62
CA ASP A 915 -60.84 8.47 -16.15
C ASP A 915 -60.73 7.02 -15.67
N MET A 916 -61.64 6.64 -14.76
CA MET A 916 -61.77 5.28 -14.23
C MET A 916 -62.09 4.23 -15.31
N ALA A 917 -62.62 4.68 -16.47
CA ALA A 917 -62.91 3.82 -17.60
C ALA A 917 -61.73 3.64 -18.57
N GLY A 918 -60.66 4.43 -18.44
CA GLY A 918 -59.44 4.32 -19.24
C GLY A 918 -59.57 4.78 -20.69
N ASN A 919 -60.51 5.69 -20.97
CA ASN A 919 -60.76 6.20 -22.32
C ASN A 919 -59.83 7.38 -22.68
N ILE A 920 -59.33 8.11 -21.68
CA ILE A 920 -58.48 9.29 -21.92
C ILE A 920 -57.06 8.97 -21.49
N GLU A 921 -56.20 8.64 -22.46
CA GLU A 921 -54.77 8.44 -22.22
C GLU A 921 -54.06 9.80 -22.08
N VAL A 922 -53.22 9.91 -21.05
CA VAL A 922 -52.43 11.11 -20.76
C VAL A 922 -50.94 10.77 -20.66
N THR A 923 -50.09 11.76 -20.93
CA THR A 923 -48.63 11.65 -20.75
C THR A 923 -48.11 12.81 -19.93
N LYS A 924 -46.92 12.65 -19.34
CA LYS A 924 -46.27 13.73 -18.60
C LYS A 924 -45.56 14.68 -19.57
N ASP A 925 -45.79 15.98 -19.43
CA ASP A 925 -45.00 17.01 -20.10
C ASP A 925 -43.64 17.23 -19.41
N ALA A 926 -42.84 18.18 -19.91
CA ALA A 926 -41.53 18.52 -19.35
C ALA A 926 -41.58 19.04 -17.89
N ASN A 927 -42.76 19.42 -17.39
CA ASN A 927 -42.99 19.92 -16.04
C ASN A 927 -43.70 18.89 -15.14
N ASN A 928 -43.78 17.62 -15.57
CA ASN A 928 -44.51 16.54 -14.90
C ASN A 928 -46.04 16.77 -14.77
N LYS A 929 -46.66 17.60 -15.60
CA LYS A 929 -48.11 17.71 -15.69
C LYS A 929 -48.69 16.68 -16.67
N PHE A 930 -49.87 16.14 -16.36
CA PHE A 930 -50.55 15.20 -17.25
C PHE A 930 -51.28 15.92 -18.38
N VAL A 931 -50.98 15.55 -19.62
CA VAL A 931 -51.53 16.13 -20.85
C VAL A 931 -52.17 15.03 -21.68
N ALA A 932 -53.38 15.24 -22.19
CA ALA A 932 -54.07 14.28 -23.05
C ALA A 932 -53.33 14.08 -24.39
N THR A 933 -53.30 12.84 -24.85
CA THR A 933 -52.66 12.49 -26.13
C THR A 933 -53.54 12.81 -27.35
N GLU A 934 -54.86 12.91 -27.14
CA GLU A 934 -55.89 13.14 -28.16
C GLU A 934 -56.83 14.31 -27.81
N ASP A 935 -57.62 14.76 -28.78
CA ASP A 935 -58.60 15.84 -28.61
C ASP A 935 -59.85 15.35 -27.86
N LEU A 936 -60.34 16.15 -26.91
CA LEU A 936 -61.55 15.87 -26.13
C LEU A 936 -62.77 16.60 -26.73
N THR A 937 -63.82 15.85 -27.05
CA THR A 937 -65.10 16.42 -27.51
C THR A 937 -66.19 16.22 -26.47
N LEU A 938 -66.75 17.32 -25.96
CA LEU A 938 -67.87 17.33 -25.03
C LEU A 938 -69.19 17.36 -25.82
N ALA A 939 -69.95 16.28 -25.75
CA ALA A 939 -71.22 16.14 -26.45
C ALA A 939 -72.36 16.88 -25.74
N ASP A 940 -73.21 17.56 -26.50
CA ASP A 940 -74.37 18.26 -25.92
C ASP A 940 -75.39 17.29 -25.31
N GLY A 941 -75.64 17.44 -24.01
CA GLY A 941 -76.63 16.64 -23.29
C GLY A 941 -76.07 15.38 -22.63
N GLU A 942 -74.78 15.08 -22.81
CA GLU A 942 -74.07 14.02 -22.09
C GLU A 942 -73.44 14.57 -20.79
N ASP A 943 -73.49 13.78 -19.73
CA ASP A 943 -72.91 14.16 -18.43
C ASP A 943 -71.39 14.31 -18.54
N PHE A 944 -70.84 15.32 -17.87
CA PHE A 944 -69.39 15.42 -17.70
C PHE A 944 -68.90 14.27 -16.81
N LYS A 945 -67.90 13.53 -17.29
CA LYS A 945 -67.34 12.40 -16.55
C LYS A 945 -66.42 12.89 -15.43
N ASP A 946 -66.22 12.04 -14.43
CA ASP A 946 -65.28 12.29 -13.33
C ASP A 946 -63.83 12.07 -13.81
N TYR A 947 -63.22 13.14 -14.32
CA TYR A 947 -61.83 13.15 -14.78
C TYR A 947 -60.91 13.68 -13.69
N GLU A 948 -59.82 12.96 -13.38
CA GLU A 948 -58.71 13.53 -12.61
C GLU A 948 -58.09 14.74 -13.34
N PRO A 949 -57.48 15.73 -12.65
CA PRO A 949 -56.95 16.93 -13.30
C PRO A 949 -55.91 16.61 -14.39
N PHE A 950 -56.16 17.07 -15.61
CA PHE A 950 -55.25 16.99 -16.75
C PHE A 950 -55.43 18.19 -17.68
N ILE A 951 -54.43 18.42 -18.54
CA ILE A 951 -54.48 19.42 -19.61
C ILE A 951 -54.99 18.73 -20.88
N SER A 952 -56.11 19.19 -21.42
CA SER A 952 -56.62 18.69 -22.71
C SER A 952 -55.83 19.29 -23.87
N LYS A 953 -55.48 18.49 -24.89
CA LYS A 953 -54.79 18.96 -26.09
C LYS A 953 -55.63 19.98 -26.88
N THR A 954 -56.80 19.54 -27.33
CA THR A 954 -57.88 20.42 -27.80
C THR A 954 -59.15 19.95 -27.12
N ILE A 955 -59.95 20.87 -26.57
CA ILE A 955 -61.29 20.58 -26.09
C ILE A 955 -62.32 21.35 -26.89
N SER A 956 -63.43 20.70 -27.23
CA SER A 956 -64.53 21.35 -27.95
C SER A 956 -65.90 20.99 -27.38
N TYR A 957 -66.82 21.94 -27.45
CA TYR A 957 -68.22 21.79 -27.09
C TYR A 957 -69.09 22.40 -28.18
N SER A 958 -70.16 21.72 -28.60
CA SER A 958 -71.10 22.29 -29.56
C SER A 958 -72.55 21.98 -29.24
N ARG A 959 -73.44 22.96 -29.45
CA ARG A 959 -74.87 22.89 -29.13
C ARG A 959 -75.71 23.48 -30.25
N ASN A 960 -76.76 22.76 -30.66
CA ASN A 960 -77.79 23.32 -31.54
C ASN A 960 -78.80 24.17 -30.75
N ILE A 961 -79.13 25.36 -31.27
CA ILE A 961 -80.06 26.28 -30.62
C ILE A 961 -81.50 25.98 -31.09
N PRO A 962 -82.46 25.76 -30.17
CA PRO A 962 -83.85 25.49 -30.55
C PRO A 962 -84.49 26.63 -31.37
N GLU A 963 -85.36 26.26 -32.32
CA GLU A 963 -86.05 27.22 -33.18
C GLU A 963 -86.88 28.23 -32.37
N GLY A 964 -86.71 29.53 -32.67
CA GLY A 964 -87.35 30.63 -31.96
C GLY A 964 -86.69 31.06 -30.64
N SER A 965 -85.49 30.55 -30.32
CA SER A 965 -84.69 31.02 -29.18
C SER A 965 -83.39 31.67 -29.67
N THR A 966 -83.07 32.84 -29.11
CA THR A 966 -81.80 33.55 -29.29
C THR A 966 -80.94 33.55 -28.03
N TRP A 967 -81.53 33.29 -26.86
CA TRP A 967 -80.85 33.23 -25.58
C TRP A 967 -80.70 31.81 -25.04
N GLY A 968 -79.62 31.56 -24.31
CA GLY A 968 -79.40 30.32 -23.58
C GLY A 968 -78.47 30.49 -22.37
N THR A 969 -78.33 29.42 -21.59
CA THR A 969 -77.35 29.32 -20.51
C THR A 969 -76.28 28.29 -20.86
N LEU A 970 -75.09 28.49 -20.29
CA LEU A 970 -73.92 27.66 -20.51
C LEU A 970 -73.08 27.60 -19.23
N CYS A 971 -72.48 26.44 -18.95
CA CYS A 971 -71.44 26.29 -17.94
C CYS A 971 -70.51 25.18 -18.43
N LEU A 972 -69.26 25.54 -18.79
CA LEU A 972 -68.29 24.61 -19.36
C LEU A 972 -67.16 24.32 -18.37
N PRO A 973 -66.59 23.10 -18.37
CA PRO A 973 -65.50 22.72 -17.47
C PRO A 973 -64.14 23.30 -17.88
N PHE A 974 -64.08 24.09 -18.94
CA PHE A 974 -62.88 24.76 -19.45
C PHE A 974 -63.19 26.24 -19.71
N ALA A 975 -62.15 27.07 -19.75
CA ALA A 975 -62.28 28.51 -19.94
C ALA A 975 -62.79 28.87 -21.35
N ILE A 976 -63.57 29.95 -21.46
CA ILE A 976 -64.13 30.44 -22.72
C ILE A 976 -63.40 31.72 -23.11
N ASP A 977 -62.65 31.67 -24.20
CA ASP A 977 -61.99 32.83 -24.78
C ASP A 977 -62.95 33.57 -25.71
N GLN A 978 -63.56 34.65 -25.19
CA GLN A 978 -64.54 35.42 -25.96
C GLN A 978 -63.97 36.06 -27.23
N SER A 979 -62.64 36.23 -27.33
CA SER A 979 -62.03 36.79 -28.55
C SER A 979 -62.15 35.84 -29.75
N LYS A 980 -62.32 34.55 -29.50
CA LYS A 980 -62.50 33.51 -30.52
C LYS A 980 -63.98 33.25 -30.87
N GLU A 981 -64.90 33.80 -30.08
CA GLU A 981 -66.34 33.58 -30.20
C GLU A 981 -67.01 34.67 -31.05
N THR A 982 -67.34 34.35 -32.30
CA THR A 982 -68.01 35.30 -33.22
C THR A 982 -69.51 35.06 -33.38
N GLY A 983 -70.02 33.94 -32.84
CA GLY A 983 -71.41 33.49 -33.02
C GLY A 983 -72.39 33.97 -31.95
N CYS A 984 -71.92 34.46 -30.80
CA CYS A 984 -72.76 34.90 -29.69
C CYS A 984 -72.05 35.93 -28.81
N LYS A 985 -72.79 36.51 -27.85
CA LYS A 985 -72.25 37.35 -26.77
C LYS A 985 -72.62 36.78 -25.41
N PHE A 986 -71.72 36.87 -24.43
CA PHE A 986 -71.92 36.35 -23.08
C PHE A 986 -72.29 37.45 -22.08
N TYR A 987 -73.08 37.07 -21.08
CA TYR A 987 -73.62 37.97 -20.07
C TYR A 987 -73.60 37.30 -18.70
N ARG A 988 -73.32 38.10 -17.66
CA ARG A 988 -73.49 37.72 -16.25
C ARG A 988 -74.78 38.30 -15.69
N LEU A 989 -75.36 37.58 -14.73
CA LEU A 989 -76.52 38.04 -13.96
C LEU A 989 -76.06 39.03 -12.89
N THR A 990 -76.64 40.24 -12.87
CA THR A 990 -76.32 41.27 -11.87
C THR A 990 -77.44 41.56 -10.88
N GLY A 991 -78.67 41.10 -11.18
CA GLY A 991 -79.82 41.30 -10.30
C GLY A 991 -81.13 40.76 -10.87
N ILE A 992 -82.15 40.67 -10.02
CA ILE A 992 -83.53 40.31 -10.39
C ILE A 992 -84.48 41.32 -9.75
N ASP A 993 -85.41 41.84 -10.53
CA ASP A 993 -86.57 42.60 -10.08
C ASP A 993 -87.86 41.79 -10.31
N LYS A 994 -89.00 42.28 -9.80
CA LYS A 994 -90.29 41.61 -9.84
C LYS A 994 -90.76 41.12 -11.23
N ASP A 995 -90.28 41.71 -12.34
CA ASP A 995 -90.73 41.39 -13.70
C ASP A 995 -89.57 41.09 -14.68
N CYS A 996 -88.31 41.35 -14.30
CA CYS A 996 -87.15 41.22 -15.20
C CYS A 996 -85.85 40.79 -14.48
N ILE A 997 -84.93 40.22 -15.25
CA ILE A 997 -83.54 40.02 -14.82
C ILE A 997 -82.66 41.12 -15.40
N THR A 998 -81.69 41.61 -14.62
CA THR A 998 -80.67 42.56 -15.08
C THR A 998 -79.39 41.82 -15.43
N LEU A 999 -78.91 42.09 -16.64
CA LEU A 999 -77.69 41.49 -17.18
C LEU A 999 -76.62 42.56 -17.43
N GLU A 1000 -75.38 42.14 -17.26
CA GLU A 1000 -74.20 42.87 -17.69
C GLU A 1000 -73.45 42.02 -18.71
N SER A 1001 -73.06 42.60 -19.83
CA SER A 1001 -72.22 41.90 -20.82
C SER A 1001 -70.83 41.68 -20.22
N TYR A 1002 -70.25 40.51 -20.47
CA TYR A 1002 -68.80 40.38 -20.30
C TYR A 1002 -68.09 41.32 -21.27
N GLU A 1003 -66.91 41.82 -20.88
CA GLU A 1003 -66.11 42.69 -21.75
C GLU A 1003 -65.67 41.92 -23.01
N ASP A 1004 -65.79 42.54 -24.18
CA ASP A 1004 -65.37 41.95 -25.46
C ASP A 1004 -63.86 41.62 -25.37
N GLY A 1005 -63.49 40.34 -25.52
CA GLY A 1005 -62.10 39.85 -25.42
C GLY A 1005 -61.66 39.36 -24.04
N ALA A 1006 -62.51 39.44 -23.01
CA ALA A 1006 -62.20 38.86 -21.70
C ALA A 1006 -62.33 37.32 -21.72
N GLU A 1007 -61.43 36.63 -21.01
CA GLU A 1007 -61.53 35.19 -20.78
C GLU A 1007 -62.53 34.92 -19.64
N ILE A 1008 -63.49 34.01 -19.87
CA ILE A 1008 -64.43 33.55 -18.86
C ILE A 1008 -63.84 32.28 -18.21
N PRO A 1009 -63.54 32.28 -16.90
CA PRO A 1009 -62.89 31.15 -16.24
C PRO A 1009 -63.70 29.85 -16.34
N ALA A 1010 -62.99 28.73 -16.37
CA ALA A 1010 -63.59 27.39 -16.35
C ALA A 1010 -64.59 27.22 -15.20
N GLY A 1011 -65.71 26.56 -15.49
CA GLY A 1011 -66.81 26.32 -14.54
C GLY A 1011 -67.68 27.53 -14.24
N THR A 1012 -67.43 28.70 -14.83
CA THR A 1012 -68.27 29.88 -14.61
C THR A 1012 -69.61 29.74 -15.37
N PRO A 1013 -70.77 29.75 -14.70
CA PRO A 1013 -72.05 29.76 -15.39
C PRO A 1013 -72.33 31.13 -16.00
N VAL A 1014 -72.81 31.14 -17.25
CA VAL A 1014 -73.08 32.37 -18.02
C VAL A 1014 -74.38 32.26 -18.82
N LEU A 1015 -74.95 33.41 -19.16
CA LEU A 1015 -75.96 33.53 -20.20
C LEU A 1015 -75.28 33.88 -21.52
N PHE A 1016 -75.81 33.41 -22.63
CA PHE A 1016 -75.37 33.83 -23.95
C PHE A 1016 -76.55 34.24 -24.81
N LYS A 1017 -76.29 35.17 -25.73
CA LYS A 1017 -77.21 35.57 -26.79
C LYS A 1017 -76.56 35.33 -28.14
N MET A 1018 -77.20 34.54 -29.00
CA MET A 1018 -76.75 34.29 -30.36
C MET A 1018 -76.85 35.55 -31.22
N ASN A 1019 -75.89 35.72 -32.13
CA ASN A 1019 -75.94 36.73 -33.17
C ASN A 1019 -77.01 36.36 -34.21
N GLU A 1020 -77.54 37.36 -34.91
CA GLU A 1020 -78.62 37.17 -35.89
C GLU A 1020 -78.20 36.16 -36.98
N GLY A 1021 -79.03 35.14 -37.22
CA GLY A 1021 -78.78 34.10 -38.24
C GLY A 1021 -77.94 32.89 -37.78
N VAL A 1022 -77.34 32.91 -36.58
CA VAL A 1022 -76.52 31.80 -36.06
C VAL A 1022 -77.40 30.78 -35.31
N LYS A 1023 -77.35 29.50 -35.72
CA LYS A 1023 -78.19 28.42 -35.15
C LYS A 1023 -77.44 27.37 -34.32
N LYS A 1024 -76.11 27.44 -34.27
CA LYS A 1024 -75.24 26.50 -33.56
C LYS A 1024 -74.21 27.28 -32.74
N LEU A 1025 -74.02 26.88 -31.48
CA LEU A 1025 -72.95 27.35 -30.61
C LEU A 1025 -71.79 26.36 -30.71
N GLU A 1026 -70.57 26.83 -30.92
CA GLU A 1026 -69.35 26.03 -31.01
C GLU A 1026 -68.25 26.74 -30.25
N ILE A 1027 -67.71 26.11 -29.21
CA ILE A 1027 -66.69 26.68 -28.33
C ILE A 1027 -65.54 25.68 -28.26
N SER A 1028 -64.31 26.14 -28.41
CA SER A 1028 -63.12 25.28 -28.27
C SER A 1028 -61.95 26.00 -27.61
N ALA A 1029 -61.09 25.23 -26.96
CA ALA A 1029 -59.86 25.69 -26.34
C ALA A 1029 -58.71 24.69 -26.59
N GLN A 1030 -57.48 25.19 -26.60
CA GLN A 1030 -56.26 24.39 -26.70
C GLN A 1030 -55.53 24.43 -25.37
N ASP A 1031 -54.84 23.33 -25.03
CA ASP A 1031 -54.06 23.19 -23.80
C ASP A 1031 -54.86 23.60 -22.55
N ALA A 1032 -56.14 23.19 -22.52
CA ALA A 1032 -57.10 23.68 -21.56
C ALA A 1032 -57.09 22.87 -20.26
N ASP A 1033 -56.95 23.55 -19.14
CA ASP A 1033 -57.22 22.99 -17.81
C ASP A 1033 -58.72 22.72 -17.63
N LEU A 1034 -59.02 21.63 -16.92
CA LEU A 1034 -60.39 21.20 -16.63
C LEU A 1034 -60.71 21.33 -15.14
N VAL A 1035 -61.90 21.85 -14.83
CA VAL A 1035 -62.44 21.83 -13.47
C VAL A 1035 -63.47 20.71 -13.33
N LYS A 1036 -63.44 20.01 -12.19
CA LYS A 1036 -64.35 18.90 -11.87
C LYS A 1036 -65.77 19.36 -11.50
N GLU A 1037 -65.89 20.58 -10.97
CA GLU A 1037 -67.16 21.13 -10.51
C GLU A 1037 -67.37 22.57 -11.02
N PRO A 1038 -68.62 22.99 -11.29
CA PRO A 1038 -68.95 24.38 -11.59
C PRO A 1038 -68.55 25.32 -10.45
N VAL A 1039 -68.14 26.54 -10.80
CA VAL A 1039 -67.87 27.60 -9.83
C VAL A 1039 -69.20 28.05 -9.21
N ALA A 1040 -69.26 28.08 -7.87
CA ALA A 1040 -70.44 28.57 -7.15
C ALA A 1040 -70.72 30.04 -7.52
N GLY A 1041 -71.98 30.37 -7.85
CA GLY A 1041 -72.40 31.74 -8.11
C GLY A 1041 -72.15 32.63 -6.89
N THR A 1042 -71.63 33.85 -7.11
CA THR A 1042 -71.08 34.72 -6.05
C THR A 1042 -71.99 35.89 -5.65
N ASN A 1043 -73.29 35.86 -5.95
CA ASN A 1043 -74.17 37.01 -5.69
C ASN A 1043 -75.13 36.76 -4.51
N THR A 1044 -75.28 37.76 -3.62
CA THR A 1044 -75.98 37.60 -2.33
C THR A 1044 -77.51 37.54 -2.45
N ASP A 1045 -78.08 38.00 -3.57
CA ASP A 1045 -79.54 38.06 -3.74
C ASP A 1045 -80.08 36.97 -4.68
N VAL A 1046 -79.38 36.60 -5.76
CA VAL A 1046 -79.77 35.51 -6.66
C VAL A 1046 -78.54 34.90 -7.36
N ASN A 1047 -78.43 33.56 -7.37
CA ASN A 1047 -77.30 32.85 -7.96
C ASN A 1047 -77.64 32.20 -9.30
N LEU A 1048 -76.81 32.46 -10.32
CA LEU A 1048 -76.78 31.63 -11.52
C LEU A 1048 -75.94 30.39 -11.19
N VAL A 1049 -76.57 29.22 -11.22
CA VAL A 1049 -75.97 27.94 -10.81
C VAL A 1049 -75.71 27.09 -12.03
N GLY A 1050 -74.44 26.77 -12.28
CA GLY A 1050 -74.01 25.88 -13.35
C GLY A 1050 -74.15 24.42 -12.97
N SER A 1051 -74.33 23.55 -13.97
CA SER A 1051 -74.28 22.10 -13.82
C SER A 1051 -73.55 21.46 -14.99
N PHE A 1052 -72.58 20.60 -14.68
CA PHE A 1052 -71.92 19.75 -15.68
C PHE A 1052 -72.64 18.42 -15.92
N THR A 1053 -73.62 18.09 -15.09
CA THR A 1053 -74.43 16.87 -15.17
C THR A 1053 -75.91 17.20 -15.29
N LYS A 1054 -76.73 16.23 -15.65
CA LYS A 1054 -78.17 16.39 -15.80
C LYS A 1054 -78.86 16.51 -14.44
N ILE A 1055 -79.66 17.55 -14.27
CA ILE A 1055 -80.52 17.73 -13.09
C ILE A 1055 -81.98 17.51 -13.49
N GLY A 1056 -82.73 16.69 -12.76
CA GLY A 1056 -84.15 16.39 -13.01
C GLY A 1056 -84.47 15.43 -14.17
N GLY A 1057 -85.68 14.86 -14.16
CA GLY A 1057 -86.20 13.88 -15.13
C GLY A 1057 -86.90 12.69 -14.44
N ASN A 1058 -87.37 11.69 -15.21
CA ASN A 1058 -87.94 10.45 -14.64
C ASN A 1058 -86.85 9.67 -13.88
N GLY A 1059 -86.70 9.95 -12.57
CA GLY A 1059 -85.82 9.21 -11.66
C GLY A 1059 -84.82 10.03 -10.82
N ASN A 1060 -84.77 11.37 -10.93
CA ASN A 1060 -83.87 12.23 -10.13
C ASN A 1060 -84.64 13.36 -9.42
N GLN A 1061 -84.11 13.90 -8.31
CA GLN A 1061 -84.66 15.13 -7.71
C GLN A 1061 -84.61 16.26 -8.76
N GLY A 1062 -85.76 16.88 -9.03
CA GLY A 1062 -85.89 17.99 -9.98
C GLY A 1062 -85.28 19.29 -9.44
N LEU A 1063 -85.31 20.34 -10.25
CA LEU A 1063 -85.01 21.70 -9.78
C LEU A 1063 -86.03 22.14 -8.71
N ALA A 1064 -85.63 23.04 -7.82
CA ALA A 1064 -86.51 23.54 -6.78
C ALA A 1064 -87.69 24.31 -7.40
N GLU A 1065 -88.86 24.32 -6.75
CA GLU A 1065 -90.08 24.96 -7.26
C GLU A 1065 -89.88 26.44 -7.61
N ASN A 1066 -88.98 27.11 -6.89
CA ASN A 1066 -88.67 28.53 -7.04
C ASN A 1066 -87.53 28.83 -8.03
N ASP A 1067 -86.90 27.81 -8.62
CA ASP A 1067 -85.83 27.99 -9.60
C ASP A 1067 -86.38 28.52 -10.93
N TYR A 1068 -85.51 29.17 -11.72
CA TYR A 1068 -85.85 29.60 -13.08
C TYR A 1068 -84.96 28.96 -14.13
N ILE A 1069 -85.58 28.50 -15.22
CA ILE A 1069 -84.91 27.98 -16.43
C ILE A 1069 -85.21 28.85 -17.64
N ILE A 1070 -84.30 28.88 -18.62
CA ILE A 1070 -84.50 29.66 -19.84
C ILE A 1070 -85.15 28.83 -20.96
N GLY A 1071 -86.17 29.40 -21.60
CA GLY A 1071 -86.81 28.83 -22.78
C GLY A 1071 -87.60 29.88 -23.55
N LYS A 1072 -87.50 29.87 -24.90
CA LYS A 1072 -88.14 30.88 -25.78
C LYS A 1072 -87.80 32.32 -25.35
N ASP A 1073 -86.52 32.58 -25.07
CA ASP A 1073 -85.97 33.89 -24.68
C ASP A 1073 -86.53 34.49 -23.38
N LYS A 1074 -87.12 33.66 -22.52
CA LYS A 1074 -87.65 34.07 -21.22
C LYS A 1074 -87.24 33.08 -20.13
N PHE A 1075 -87.16 33.58 -18.90
CA PHE A 1075 -86.97 32.73 -17.72
C PHE A 1075 -88.33 32.32 -17.17
N TRP A 1076 -88.52 31.01 -16.99
CA TRP A 1076 -89.73 30.39 -16.50
C TRP A 1076 -89.47 29.82 -15.12
N ARG A 1077 -90.35 30.12 -14.17
CA ARG A 1077 -90.28 29.54 -12.83
C ARG A 1077 -90.71 28.07 -12.90
N VAL A 1078 -89.97 27.20 -12.21
CA VAL A 1078 -90.16 25.75 -12.25
C VAL A 1078 -91.56 25.34 -11.76
N SER A 1079 -92.10 25.98 -10.72
CA SER A 1079 -93.45 25.69 -10.20
C SER A 1079 -94.57 25.88 -11.23
N ASP A 1080 -94.39 26.80 -12.19
CA ASP A 1080 -95.39 27.12 -13.21
C ASP A 1080 -95.28 26.22 -14.44
N LEU A 1081 -94.30 25.31 -14.45
CA LEU A 1081 -94.05 24.33 -15.49
C LEU A 1081 -94.31 22.94 -14.91
N ASP A 1082 -95.42 22.30 -15.31
CA ASP A 1082 -95.72 20.89 -15.03
C ASP A 1082 -95.73 20.51 -13.52
N GLY A 1083 -96.07 21.45 -12.64
CA GLY A 1083 -96.21 21.22 -11.19
C GLY A 1083 -94.89 20.96 -10.45
N GLY A 1084 -93.76 21.44 -10.99
CA GLY A 1084 -92.44 21.42 -10.35
C GLY A 1084 -91.70 20.08 -10.34
N ASN A 1085 -92.41 18.94 -10.26
CA ASN A 1085 -91.81 17.64 -9.93
C ASN A 1085 -90.98 16.95 -11.04
N ARG A 1086 -90.84 17.54 -12.24
CA ARG A 1086 -90.15 16.91 -13.38
C ARG A 1086 -89.29 17.84 -14.23
N VAL A 1087 -89.19 19.11 -13.87
CA VAL A 1087 -88.44 20.11 -14.65
C VAL A 1087 -86.96 20.01 -14.31
N GLY A 1088 -86.13 19.95 -15.35
CA GLY A 1088 -84.70 19.72 -15.23
C GLY A 1088 -83.89 20.43 -16.30
N ILE A 1089 -82.57 20.46 -16.13
CA ILE A 1089 -81.62 20.98 -17.12
C ILE A 1089 -80.69 19.88 -17.61
N LYS A 1090 -80.33 19.97 -18.89
CA LYS A 1090 -79.28 19.14 -19.47
C LYS A 1090 -77.89 19.54 -18.92
N PRO A 1091 -76.89 18.66 -19.03
CA PRO A 1091 -75.48 18.97 -18.79
C PRO A 1091 -75.00 20.24 -19.49
N MET A 1092 -73.99 20.87 -18.89
CA MET A 1092 -73.35 22.10 -19.38
C MET A 1092 -74.31 23.28 -19.53
N ARG A 1093 -75.25 23.38 -18.59
CA ARG A 1093 -76.25 24.46 -18.52
C ARG A 1093 -76.18 25.15 -17.17
N ALA A 1094 -76.82 26.30 -17.09
CA ALA A 1094 -77.08 26.97 -15.83
C ALA A 1094 -78.57 27.25 -15.67
N TYR A 1095 -78.99 27.37 -14.41
CA TYR A 1095 -80.32 27.81 -13.99
C TYR A 1095 -80.16 28.90 -12.93
N ILE A 1096 -81.25 29.60 -12.62
CA ILE A 1096 -81.24 30.65 -11.61
C ILE A 1096 -81.86 30.09 -10.34
N HIS A 1097 -81.13 30.19 -9.23
CA HIS A 1097 -81.59 29.87 -7.88
C HIS A 1097 -81.72 31.17 -7.05
N PRO A 1098 -82.95 31.62 -6.74
CA PRO A 1098 -83.16 32.79 -5.88
C PRO A 1098 -82.67 32.52 -4.44
N ALA A 1099 -81.95 33.47 -3.83
CA ALA A 1099 -81.39 33.26 -2.48
C ALA A 1099 -82.46 33.18 -1.36
N ASN A 1100 -83.66 33.73 -1.62
CA ASN A 1100 -84.80 33.71 -0.70
C ASN A 1100 -86.12 33.52 -1.46
N GLU A 1101 -87.08 32.81 -0.87
CA GLU A 1101 -88.40 32.54 -1.48
C GLU A 1101 -89.14 33.81 -1.92
N TYR A 1102 -88.95 34.93 -1.22
CA TYR A 1102 -89.62 36.19 -1.54
C TYR A 1102 -89.13 36.84 -2.84
N LEU A 1103 -88.02 36.38 -3.44
CA LEU A 1103 -87.52 36.88 -4.73
C LEU A 1103 -88.16 36.12 -5.92
N ALA A 1104 -88.72 34.93 -5.70
CA ALA A 1104 -89.35 34.08 -6.70
C ALA A 1104 -90.84 34.41 -6.94
N ARG A 1105 -91.20 35.70 -7.09
CA ARG A 1105 -92.61 36.14 -7.11
C ARG A 1105 -93.29 36.04 -8.47
N ALA A 1106 -92.53 36.12 -9.56
CA ALA A 1106 -93.09 36.14 -10.91
C ALA A 1106 -93.12 34.76 -11.54
N ALA A 1107 -94.20 34.46 -12.25
CA ALA A 1107 -94.31 33.22 -13.01
C ALA A 1107 -93.35 33.15 -14.20
N MET A 1108 -92.92 34.32 -14.68
CA MET A 1108 -92.03 34.47 -15.83
C MET A 1108 -91.25 35.78 -15.69
N LEU A 1109 -89.96 35.76 -16.00
CA LEU A 1109 -89.09 36.94 -16.02
C LEU A 1109 -88.62 37.24 -17.44
N SER A 1110 -88.68 38.51 -17.81
CA SER A 1110 -88.13 38.98 -19.09
C SER A 1110 -86.65 39.33 -18.95
N ILE A 1111 -85.88 39.17 -20.03
CA ILE A 1111 -84.44 39.51 -20.05
C ILE A 1111 -84.29 40.99 -20.38
N GLY A 1112 -83.79 41.79 -19.42
CA GLY A 1112 -83.65 43.25 -19.56
C GLY A 1112 -82.22 43.75 -19.31
N LYS A 1113 -81.79 44.78 -20.06
CA LYS A 1113 -80.59 45.56 -19.74
C LYS A 1113 -81.01 46.58 -18.69
N GLY A 1114 -80.27 46.68 -17.58
CA GLY A 1114 -80.71 47.38 -16.37
C GLY A 1114 -81.03 48.87 -16.54
N ASP A 1115 -82.28 49.17 -16.89
CA ASP A 1115 -83.12 50.31 -16.50
C ASP A 1115 -84.47 50.19 -17.21
N GLY A 1116 -85.57 50.07 -16.45
CA GLY A 1116 -86.90 49.82 -17.00
C GLY A 1116 -87.30 50.80 -18.12
N THR A 1117 -87.72 50.27 -19.26
CA THR A 1117 -88.35 50.98 -20.40
C THR A 1117 -87.51 52.07 -21.10
N THR A 1118 -86.74 51.62 -22.09
CA THR A 1118 -86.22 52.31 -23.29
C THR A 1118 -86.32 53.84 -23.38
N ALA A 1119 -85.34 54.54 -22.80
CA ALA A 1119 -85.01 55.93 -23.14
C ALA A 1119 -84.26 56.07 -24.49
N ILE A 1120 -83.61 54.99 -24.98
CA ILE A 1120 -82.89 54.98 -26.26
C ILE A 1120 -83.83 54.88 -27.48
N ASP A 1121 -84.97 54.19 -27.36
CA ASP A 1121 -85.97 54.15 -28.45
C ASP A 1121 -86.71 55.50 -28.59
N ASN A 1122 -86.83 56.29 -27.52
CA ASN A 1122 -87.33 57.67 -27.58
C ASN A 1122 -86.28 58.67 -28.09
N LEU A 1123 -84.98 58.42 -27.89
CA LEU A 1123 -83.91 59.28 -28.43
C LEU A 1123 -83.70 59.06 -29.94
N ASN A 1124 -83.80 57.82 -30.42
CA ASN A 1124 -83.73 57.50 -31.85
C ASN A 1124 -84.93 58.06 -32.64
N ALA A 1125 -86.07 58.31 -31.98
CA ALA A 1125 -87.25 58.93 -32.59
C ALA A 1125 -87.16 60.47 -32.70
N ILE A 1126 -86.26 61.13 -31.98
CA ILE A 1126 -86.11 62.61 -31.98
C ILE A 1126 -84.94 63.05 -32.87
N SER A 1127 -83.86 62.27 -32.98
CA SER A 1127 -82.69 62.67 -33.78
C SER A 1127 -82.95 62.75 -35.29
N ASN A 1128 -84.05 62.17 -35.79
CA ASN A 1128 -84.40 62.13 -37.22
C ASN A 1128 -85.74 62.84 -37.55
N ASP A 1129 -86.29 63.66 -36.65
CA ASP A 1129 -87.53 64.42 -36.92
C ASP A 1129 -87.20 65.77 -37.57
N ALA A 1130 -87.58 65.94 -38.85
CA ALA A 1130 -87.37 67.17 -39.62
C ALA A 1130 -88.11 68.40 -39.04
N ASN A 1131 -89.02 68.22 -38.08
CA ASN A 1131 -89.81 69.28 -37.45
C ASN A 1131 -89.36 69.65 -36.02
N ALA A 1132 -88.24 69.10 -35.53
CA ALA A 1132 -87.70 69.43 -34.22
C ALA A 1132 -86.79 70.68 -34.27
N GLU A 1133 -86.99 71.63 -33.36
CA GLU A 1133 -86.13 72.81 -33.22
C GLU A 1133 -85.24 72.65 -31.98
N TYR A 1134 -83.92 72.78 -32.18
CA TYR A 1134 -82.91 72.61 -31.14
C TYR A 1134 -82.39 73.98 -30.69
N TYR A 1135 -82.18 74.14 -29.39
CA TYR A 1135 -81.61 75.34 -28.80
C TYR A 1135 -80.53 74.98 -27.78
N ASP A 1136 -79.51 75.84 -27.69
CA ASP A 1136 -78.51 75.74 -26.62
C ASP A 1136 -79.06 76.24 -25.27
N ALA A 1137 -78.27 76.08 -24.21
CA ALA A 1137 -78.64 76.51 -22.85
C ALA A 1137 -78.91 78.02 -22.72
N ASN A 1138 -78.51 78.84 -23.71
CA ASN A 1138 -78.72 80.29 -23.76
C ASN A 1138 -79.89 80.70 -24.66
N GLY A 1139 -80.62 79.73 -25.24
CA GLY A 1139 -81.81 79.95 -26.06
C GLY A 1139 -81.54 80.28 -27.53
N ARG A 1140 -80.33 80.02 -28.06
CA ARG A 1140 -80.00 80.21 -29.49
C ARG A 1140 -80.27 78.93 -30.29
N ARG A 1141 -80.88 79.06 -31.48
CA ARG A 1141 -81.25 77.91 -32.32
C ARG A 1141 -80.01 77.23 -32.93
N THR A 1142 -79.95 75.91 -32.86
CA THR A 1142 -78.85 75.07 -33.38
C THR A 1142 -79.38 74.07 -34.41
N ASN A 1143 -78.49 73.56 -35.29
CA ASN A 1143 -78.84 72.59 -36.34
C ASN A 1143 -78.90 71.13 -35.85
N GLY A 1144 -78.97 70.91 -34.52
CA GLY A 1144 -78.96 69.59 -33.89
C GLY A 1144 -78.51 69.66 -32.43
N LEU A 1145 -78.53 68.51 -31.74
CA LEU A 1145 -78.07 68.37 -30.35
C LEU A 1145 -76.57 68.68 -30.22
N GLN A 1146 -76.19 69.48 -29.22
CA GLN A 1146 -74.82 69.84 -28.89
C GLN A 1146 -74.37 69.15 -27.60
N LYS A 1147 -73.06 69.03 -27.36
CA LYS A 1147 -72.54 68.51 -26.09
C LYS A 1147 -72.89 69.50 -24.96
N GLY A 1148 -73.51 69.02 -23.89
CA GLY A 1148 -74.06 69.83 -22.80
C GLY A 1148 -75.61 69.86 -22.77
N LEU A 1149 -76.18 70.85 -22.07
CA LEU A 1149 -77.63 70.98 -21.92
C LEU A 1149 -78.27 71.62 -23.16
N ASN A 1150 -79.23 70.92 -23.75
CA ASN A 1150 -80.01 71.33 -24.91
C ASN A 1150 -81.47 71.49 -24.54
N ILE A 1151 -82.13 72.43 -25.19
CA ILE A 1151 -83.58 72.60 -25.14
C ILE A 1151 -84.15 72.22 -26.49
N VAL A 1152 -84.99 71.19 -26.55
CA VAL A 1152 -85.60 70.70 -27.79
C VAL A 1152 -87.08 70.99 -27.78
N LYS A 1153 -87.57 71.64 -28.83
CA LYS A 1153 -88.97 72.02 -28.97
C LYS A 1153 -89.62 71.25 -30.11
N ARG A 1154 -90.77 70.63 -29.83
CA ARG A 1154 -91.58 69.87 -30.81
C ARG A 1154 -93.05 70.24 -30.62
N GLY A 1155 -93.60 71.01 -31.55
CA GLY A 1155 -94.94 71.57 -31.42
C GLY A 1155 -95.09 72.42 -30.15
N SER A 1156 -96.06 72.09 -29.29
CA SER A 1156 -96.34 72.80 -28.04
C SER A 1156 -95.53 72.31 -26.83
N LYS A 1157 -94.65 71.31 -26.99
CA LYS A 1157 -93.87 70.71 -25.89
C LYS A 1157 -92.38 71.08 -25.99
N THR A 1158 -91.76 71.36 -24.84
CA THR A 1158 -90.34 71.69 -24.70
C THR A 1158 -89.66 70.70 -23.75
N TYR A 1159 -88.53 70.13 -24.18
CA TYR A 1159 -87.73 69.15 -23.45
C TYR A 1159 -86.35 69.71 -23.11
N LYS A 1160 -85.78 69.32 -21.97
CA LYS A 1160 -84.38 69.58 -21.62
C LYS A 1160 -83.59 68.27 -21.69
N ILE A 1161 -82.53 68.24 -22.49
CA ILE A 1161 -81.73 67.03 -22.76
C ILE A 1161 -80.27 67.35 -22.47
N MET A 1162 -79.61 66.55 -21.64
CA MET A 1162 -78.17 66.69 -21.36
C MET A 1162 -77.41 65.63 -22.15
N VAL A 1163 -76.52 66.07 -23.04
CA VAL A 1163 -75.64 65.19 -23.84
C VAL A 1163 -74.25 65.23 -23.22
N LYS A 1164 -73.76 64.10 -22.69
CA LYS A 1164 -72.45 64.00 -22.03
C LYS A 1164 -71.29 63.90 -23.00
#